data_AF-A0A8T4WDU7-F1
#
_entry.id   AF-A0A8T4WDU7-F1
#
_cell.length_a   1.000
_cell.length_b   1.000
_cell.length_c   1.000
_cell.angle_alpha   90.00
_cell.angle_beta   90.00
_cell.angle_gamma   90.00
#
_symmetry.space_group_name_H-M   'P 1'
#
loop_
_entity.id
_entity.type
_entity.pdbx_description
1 polymer ?
#
loop_
_entity_poly.entity_id
_entity_poly.type
_entity_poly.pdbx_seq_one_letter_code
_entity_poly.pdbx_strand_id
1 'polypeptide(L)'
;MMHGVYVVGRNGELVYSKHLTDSSSTEEIVDHLQHLADSLPIERTKGQVEYSDFLSYRLYYFADSEYVLFVVVDKADEKKITSQKTKIFADTFRMGGVVSVSSHDLDRLIDSLEAPPLEVAVIGFHRPRLGKKALLNLLRSEILFPKNGTRWEGTIKVSRLQENNIKTILWDLAGQSRFSIVWVKMIANAQVVVIVTDSTLENVLKSKKLVSLVREEVPNAKIIGIANEQDLPTALPPDRAGKILDIPTYGLAKICNSHGGLQATDYREPHPVAIAIEESDEPWLVIGIISNRPNLQDIFEIQKAIMDRADDIVHAIRDSEDPWEIVSNISHSDILREKQEIREAVQERASSIAENISKSSRPWVGISIINWLKDLRQNKEIQHAIVQAIAESEEPWRIIMCIGNWEGIHQNKDIGKALARSLHQSEKPWRVVSELYYYEEIWNNHEIQKAIHDRTPDIIQAIGNAEVEWGEISQCLNWPEIAGEERTYQAFARAIRESDRPSLVLERINQWQNLKKTLVFGEVNLVENLKTNVDVQEAIVQAIRESDEASLVVDEIGDWEEVIGNAAIHKALADALRASEKPWHFLFRISSCDELRKKEPILQAVIQVLRETSEPAWVIGAVSHWREARKSEKFQEAVRDRIPDIAQAICGSKYPTWVLIDIRGWLYLSNRDDINKEILGTWELSDLPEEVAGCILPHRYFRWLMSIEFIREHELIKDAFRKRGLYDYVYERDRKKSR
;
A
#
# COMPACT_ATOMS: atom_id res chain seq x y z
N MET A 1 14.18 -6.08 -20.39
CA MET A 1 13.66 -4.84 -20.97
C MET A 1 12.13 -4.87 -20.91
N MET A 2 11.43 -3.74 -20.87
CA MET A 2 9.95 -3.71 -20.99
C MET A 2 9.57 -3.81 -22.47
N HIS A 3 8.61 -4.68 -22.78
CA HIS A 3 8.13 -4.92 -24.16
C HIS A 3 6.82 -4.20 -24.44
N GLY A 4 5.97 -4.03 -23.41
CA GLY A 4 4.74 -3.27 -23.58
C GLY A 4 3.89 -3.24 -22.32
N VAL A 5 2.91 -2.34 -22.36
CA VAL A 5 1.90 -2.13 -21.31
C VAL A 5 0.52 -2.30 -21.93
N TYR A 6 -0.35 -3.05 -21.27
CA TYR A 6 -1.68 -3.40 -21.76
C TYR A 6 -2.72 -3.21 -20.67
N VAL A 7 -3.88 -2.67 -21.00
CA VAL A 7 -5.05 -2.59 -20.11
C VAL A 7 -6.16 -3.38 -20.77
N VAL A 8 -6.65 -4.38 -20.06
CA VAL A 8 -7.69 -5.30 -20.53
C VAL A 8 -8.89 -5.20 -19.58
N GLY A 9 -10.09 -5.03 -20.12
CA GLY A 9 -11.33 -5.10 -19.37
C GLY A 9 -11.60 -6.52 -18.86
N ARG A 10 -12.40 -6.66 -17.80
CA ARG A 10 -12.83 -7.97 -17.26
C ARG A 10 -13.72 -8.79 -18.19
N ASN A 11 -14.14 -8.21 -19.31
CA ASN A 11 -14.84 -8.86 -20.41
C ASN A 11 -13.87 -9.41 -21.48
N GLY A 12 -12.56 -9.38 -21.23
CA GLY A 12 -11.52 -9.76 -22.18
C GLY A 12 -11.23 -8.70 -23.26
N GLU A 13 -11.88 -7.53 -23.20
CA GLU A 13 -11.69 -6.48 -24.20
C GLU A 13 -10.39 -5.71 -23.96
N LEU A 14 -9.55 -5.56 -25.00
CA LEU A 14 -8.34 -4.76 -24.90
C LEU A 14 -8.71 -3.27 -24.98
N VAL A 15 -8.50 -2.56 -23.88
CA VAL A 15 -8.88 -1.13 -23.72
C VAL A 15 -7.73 -0.21 -24.13
N TYR A 16 -6.48 -0.64 -23.87
CA TYR A 16 -5.28 0.11 -24.23
C TYR A 16 -4.09 -0.83 -24.42
N SER A 17 -3.24 -0.51 -25.39
CA SER A 17 -1.97 -1.20 -25.61
C SER A 17 -0.90 -0.22 -26.09
N LYS A 18 0.28 -0.27 -25.45
CA LYS A 18 1.49 0.41 -25.91
C LYS A 18 2.61 -0.60 -26.07
N HIS A 19 3.13 -0.70 -27.29
CA HIS A 19 4.29 -1.51 -27.60
C HIS A 19 5.55 -0.64 -27.49
N LEU A 20 6.52 -1.12 -26.72
CA LEU A 20 7.81 -0.44 -26.49
C LEU A 20 8.93 -1.12 -27.29
N THR A 21 8.66 -2.32 -27.82
CA THR A 21 9.55 -3.08 -28.69
C THR A 21 8.80 -3.62 -29.92
N ASP A 22 9.45 -3.55 -31.09
CA ASP A 22 8.95 -4.13 -32.33
C ASP A 22 9.21 -5.65 -32.34
N SER A 23 8.44 -6.43 -31.57
CA SER A 23 8.53 -7.89 -31.56
C SER A 23 7.32 -8.54 -32.22
N SER A 24 7.58 -9.54 -33.09
CA SER A 24 6.61 -10.25 -33.93
C SER A 24 5.66 -11.20 -33.17
N SER A 25 5.77 -11.28 -31.84
CA SER A 25 4.99 -12.17 -30.97
C SER A 25 3.87 -11.44 -30.22
N THR A 26 3.48 -10.26 -30.69
CA THR A 26 2.55 -9.36 -29.99
C THR A 26 1.11 -9.88 -29.98
N GLU A 27 0.65 -10.52 -31.05
CA GLU A 27 -0.71 -11.10 -31.13
C GLU A 27 -0.90 -12.27 -30.14
N GLU A 28 0.05 -13.21 -30.08
CA GLU A 28 -0.01 -14.34 -29.13
C GLU A 28 0.01 -13.88 -27.66
N ILE A 29 0.72 -12.79 -27.38
CA ILE A 29 0.76 -12.20 -26.04
C ILE A 29 -0.58 -11.56 -25.70
N VAL A 30 -1.15 -10.76 -26.60
CA VAL A 30 -2.44 -10.09 -26.37
C VAL A 30 -3.56 -11.11 -26.14
N ASP A 31 -3.65 -12.16 -26.96
CA ASP A 31 -4.64 -13.23 -26.80
C ASP A 31 -4.49 -13.91 -25.42
N HIS A 32 -3.25 -14.16 -24.99
CA HIS A 32 -3.00 -14.73 -23.66
C HIS A 32 -3.40 -13.78 -22.52
N LEU A 33 -3.15 -12.48 -22.68
CA LEU A 33 -3.51 -11.46 -21.68
C LEU A 33 -5.03 -11.33 -21.53
N GLN A 34 -5.78 -11.40 -22.63
CA GLN A 34 -7.24 -11.35 -22.63
C GLN A 34 -7.83 -12.55 -21.88
N HIS A 35 -7.37 -13.76 -22.18
CA HIS A 35 -7.79 -14.96 -21.44
C HIS A 35 -7.37 -14.95 -19.97
N LEU A 36 -6.20 -14.38 -19.67
CA LEU A 36 -5.72 -14.29 -18.29
C LEU A 36 -6.56 -13.31 -17.47
N ALA A 37 -6.92 -12.15 -18.03
CA ALA A 37 -7.74 -11.12 -17.36
C ALA A 37 -9.08 -11.66 -16.84
N ASP A 38 -9.74 -12.50 -17.63
CA ASP A 38 -11.02 -13.14 -17.30
C ASP A 38 -10.88 -14.17 -16.16
N SER A 39 -9.71 -14.82 -16.05
CA SER A 39 -9.47 -15.90 -15.10
C SER A 39 -8.91 -15.46 -13.74
N LEU A 40 -8.50 -14.19 -13.59
CA LEU A 40 -7.82 -13.70 -12.40
C LEU A 40 -8.81 -13.36 -11.26
N PRO A 41 -8.71 -13.97 -10.06
CA PRO A 41 -9.63 -13.69 -8.96
C PRO A 41 -9.39 -12.28 -8.37
N ILE A 42 -10.47 -11.50 -8.21
CA ILE A 42 -10.47 -10.11 -7.68
C ILE A 42 -9.87 -10.04 -6.27
N GLU A 43 -10.00 -11.10 -5.47
CA GLU A 43 -9.61 -11.13 -4.07
C GLU A 43 -8.08 -11.20 -3.84
N ARG A 44 -7.29 -11.59 -4.85
CA ARG A 44 -5.82 -11.73 -4.70
C ARG A 44 -5.05 -10.41 -4.82
N THR A 45 -5.58 -9.41 -5.54
CA THR A 45 -4.87 -8.15 -5.82
C THR A 45 -5.35 -6.99 -4.94
N LYS A 46 -5.39 -7.18 -3.61
CA LYS A 46 -5.61 -6.10 -2.60
C LYS A 46 -4.46 -5.06 -2.62
N GLY A 47 -4.30 -4.31 -3.71
CA GLY A 47 -3.28 -3.27 -3.88
C GLY A 47 -1.84 -3.76 -4.03
N GLN A 48 -1.65 -5.03 -4.38
CA GLN A 48 -0.32 -5.59 -4.64
C GLN A 48 -0.18 -5.99 -6.12
N VAL A 49 1.00 -5.76 -6.68
CA VAL A 49 1.36 -6.18 -8.03
C VAL A 49 1.81 -7.64 -7.97
N GLU A 50 1.11 -8.52 -8.69
CA GLU A 50 1.49 -9.92 -8.85
C GLU A 50 2.24 -10.13 -10.17
N TYR A 51 2.79 -11.33 -10.38
CA TYR A 51 3.42 -11.67 -11.65
C TYR A 51 3.13 -13.11 -12.06
N SER A 52 3.08 -13.33 -13.37
CA SER A 52 3.05 -14.65 -13.99
C SER A 52 4.14 -14.72 -15.07
N ASP A 53 4.60 -15.92 -15.36
CA ASP A 53 5.62 -16.15 -16.38
C ASP A 53 4.94 -16.75 -17.62
N PHE A 54 5.12 -16.12 -18.79
CA PHE A 54 4.58 -16.58 -20.07
C PHE A 54 5.69 -16.60 -21.12
N LEU A 55 5.98 -17.77 -21.70
CA LEU A 55 7.08 -17.97 -22.65
C LEU A 55 8.42 -17.42 -22.13
N SER A 56 9.07 -16.50 -22.87
CA SER A 56 10.29 -15.79 -22.49
C SER A 56 10.04 -14.53 -21.64
N TYR A 57 8.77 -14.20 -21.40
CA TYR A 57 8.34 -12.98 -20.74
C TYR A 57 7.88 -13.23 -19.30
N ARG A 58 7.97 -12.17 -18.50
CA ARG A 58 7.32 -12.06 -17.20
C ARG A 58 6.26 -10.97 -17.30
N LEU A 59 5.04 -11.32 -16.94
CA LEU A 59 3.86 -10.48 -16.95
C LEU A 59 3.63 -10.01 -15.53
N TYR A 60 3.92 -8.75 -15.23
CA TYR A 60 3.45 -8.16 -13.98
C TYR A 60 2.03 -7.66 -14.18
N TYR A 61 1.14 -7.94 -13.23
CA TYR A 61 -0.24 -7.53 -13.37
C TYR A 61 -0.82 -6.96 -12.08
N PHE A 62 -1.75 -6.04 -12.29
CA PHE A 62 -2.54 -5.40 -11.25
C PHE A 62 -3.99 -5.46 -11.70
N ALA A 63 -4.85 -6.08 -10.89
CA ALA A 63 -6.27 -6.24 -11.22
C ALA A 63 -7.14 -5.40 -10.29
N ASP A 64 -8.05 -4.64 -10.89
CA ASP A 64 -9.07 -3.82 -10.24
C ASP A 64 -10.48 -4.41 -10.49
N SER A 65 -11.53 -3.72 -10.03
CA SER A 65 -12.93 -4.14 -10.20
C SER A 65 -13.35 -4.26 -11.66
N GLU A 66 -12.85 -3.38 -12.54
CA GLU A 66 -13.28 -3.32 -13.95
C GLU A 66 -12.18 -3.65 -14.98
N TYR A 67 -10.91 -3.47 -14.63
CA TYR A 67 -9.78 -3.59 -15.55
C TYR A 67 -8.60 -4.34 -14.94
N VAL A 68 -7.79 -4.96 -15.80
CA VAL A 68 -6.52 -5.58 -15.45
C VAL A 68 -5.41 -4.92 -16.26
N LEU A 69 -4.44 -4.38 -15.56
CA LEU A 69 -3.23 -3.81 -16.12
C LEU A 69 -2.15 -4.89 -16.20
N PHE A 70 -1.52 -5.03 -17.36
CA PHE A 70 -0.37 -5.90 -17.60
C PHE A 70 0.86 -5.11 -18.04
N VAL A 71 2.01 -5.43 -17.46
CA VAL A 71 3.33 -4.93 -17.87
C VAL A 71 4.18 -6.12 -18.25
N VAL A 72 4.58 -6.18 -19.52
CA VAL A 72 5.32 -7.31 -20.11
C VAL A 72 6.81 -6.97 -20.13
N VAL A 73 7.63 -7.80 -19.50
CA VAL A 73 9.08 -7.63 -19.48
C VAL A 73 9.83 -8.93 -19.79
N ASP A 74 11.11 -8.83 -20.14
CA ASP A 74 11.97 -10.01 -20.23
C ASP A 74 12.16 -10.69 -18.88
N LYS A 75 12.19 -12.03 -18.88
CA LYS A 75 12.50 -12.82 -17.67
C LYS A 75 13.87 -12.52 -17.04
N ALA A 76 14.80 -11.95 -17.81
CA ALA A 76 16.17 -11.63 -17.40
C ALA A 76 16.30 -10.36 -16.54
N ASP A 77 15.26 -9.52 -16.45
CA ASP A 77 15.30 -8.28 -15.66
C ASP A 77 15.15 -8.51 -14.14
N GLU A 78 15.79 -7.66 -13.34
CA GLU A 78 15.73 -7.71 -11.86
C GLU A 78 14.31 -7.49 -11.31
N LYS A 79 13.81 -8.48 -10.55
CA LYS A 79 12.45 -8.51 -9.98
C LYS A 79 12.05 -7.26 -9.16
N LYS A 80 13.02 -6.60 -8.51
CA LYS A 80 12.76 -5.57 -7.50
C LYS A 80 12.55 -4.17 -8.09
N ILE A 81 13.20 -3.87 -9.21
CA ILE A 81 13.10 -2.56 -9.88
C ILE A 81 11.83 -2.50 -10.71
N THR A 82 11.52 -3.59 -11.41
CA THR A 82 10.33 -3.67 -12.28
C THR A 82 9.04 -3.70 -11.47
N SER A 83 8.97 -4.44 -10.35
CA SER A 83 7.77 -4.43 -9.49
C SER A 83 7.48 -3.06 -8.88
N GLN A 84 8.52 -2.28 -8.53
CA GLN A 84 8.36 -0.90 -8.07
C GLN A 84 7.84 0.01 -9.18
N LYS A 85 8.35 -0.11 -10.42
CA LYS A 85 7.84 0.64 -11.57
C LYS A 85 6.38 0.28 -11.86
N THR A 86 6.03 -1.00 -11.86
CA THR A 86 4.65 -1.46 -12.07
C THR A 86 3.72 -1.01 -10.95
N LYS A 87 4.21 -0.93 -9.70
CA LYS A 87 3.41 -0.42 -8.57
C LYS A 87 3.11 1.07 -8.71
N ILE A 88 4.11 1.89 -9.06
CA ILE A 88 3.90 3.32 -9.34
C ILE A 88 2.88 3.49 -10.46
N PHE A 89 2.97 2.66 -11.50
CA PHE A 89 2.02 2.69 -12.61
C PHE A 89 0.60 2.30 -12.17
N ALA A 90 0.45 1.23 -11.38
CA ALA A 90 -0.83 0.79 -10.82
C ALA A 90 -1.46 1.81 -9.85
N ASP A 91 -0.65 2.43 -8.99
CA ASP A 91 -1.11 3.48 -8.07
C ASP A 91 -1.60 4.73 -8.83
N THR A 92 -0.90 5.10 -9.92
CA THR A 92 -1.33 6.22 -10.78
C THR A 92 -2.62 5.88 -11.54
N PHE A 93 -2.73 4.65 -12.04
CA PHE A 93 -3.93 4.16 -12.72
C PHE A 93 -5.17 4.15 -11.79
N ARG A 94 -4.99 3.76 -10.52
CA ARG A 94 -6.03 3.80 -9.49
C ARG A 94 -6.53 5.21 -9.18
N MET A 95 -5.62 6.19 -9.13
CA MET A 95 -5.98 7.59 -8.82
C MET A 95 -6.70 8.28 -9.98
N GLY A 96 -6.46 7.85 -11.23
CA GLY A 96 -6.96 8.51 -12.43
C GLY A 96 -8.33 8.06 -12.91
N GLY A 97 -8.76 6.82 -12.62
CA GLY A 97 -9.98 6.21 -13.17
C GLY A 97 -9.91 6.04 -14.71
N VAL A 98 -10.31 4.88 -15.24
CA VAL A 98 -10.21 4.61 -16.69
C VAL A 98 -11.07 5.55 -17.55
N VAL A 99 -12.08 6.18 -16.94
CA VAL A 99 -13.01 7.08 -17.64
C VAL A 99 -12.42 8.49 -17.87
N SER A 100 -11.31 8.88 -17.22
CA SER A 100 -10.77 10.25 -17.29
C SER A 100 -9.32 10.40 -17.81
N VAL A 101 -8.56 9.31 -18.00
CA VAL A 101 -7.18 9.40 -18.50
C VAL A 101 -7.15 9.13 -20.00
N SER A 102 -6.77 10.12 -20.80
CA SER A 102 -6.64 9.94 -22.25
C SER A 102 -5.47 8.99 -22.57
N SER A 103 -5.53 8.26 -23.69
CA SER A 103 -4.44 7.40 -24.15
C SER A 103 -3.10 8.15 -24.26
N HIS A 104 -3.17 9.45 -24.56
CA HIS A 104 -2.02 10.35 -24.66
C HIS A 104 -1.33 10.64 -23.32
N ASP A 105 -2.09 10.71 -22.22
CA ASP A 105 -1.54 10.91 -20.88
C ASP A 105 -0.86 9.65 -20.35
N LEU A 106 -1.42 8.47 -20.67
CA LEU A 106 -0.79 7.17 -20.41
C LEU A 106 0.52 7.01 -21.19
N ASP A 107 0.52 7.40 -22.47
CA ASP A 107 1.72 7.33 -23.30
C ASP A 107 2.87 8.16 -22.72
N ARG A 108 2.60 9.41 -22.31
CA ARG A 108 3.59 10.30 -21.68
C ARG A 108 4.15 9.74 -20.37
N LEU A 109 3.29 9.13 -19.57
CA LEU A 109 3.70 8.54 -18.30
C LEU A 109 4.64 7.34 -18.52
N ILE A 110 4.32 6.48 -19.49
CA ILE A 110 5.18 5.35 -19.86
C ILE A 110 6.54 5.85 -20.36
N ASP A 111 6.55 6.86 -21.24
CA ASP A 111 7.79 7.41 -21.80
C ASP A 111 8.69 8.04 -20.72
N SER A 112 8.10 8.66 -19.69
CA SER A 112 8.84 9.23 -18.57
C SER A 112 9.55 8.19 -17.69
N LEU A 113 9.02 6.96 -17.62
CA LEU A 113 9.53 5.87 -16.77
C LEU A 113 10.62 5.03 -17.45
N GLU A 114 10.67 5.10 -18.79
CA GLU A 114 11.65 4.41 -19.65
C GLU A 114 12.85 5.28 -20.02
N ALA A 115 12.74 6.61 -19.92
CA ALA A 115 13.82 7.51 -20.30
C ALA A 115 15.13 7.21 -19.53
N PRO A 116 16.28 7.11 -20.23
CA PRO A 116 17.58 6.97 -19.56
C PRO A 116 17.84 8.19 -18.68
N PRO A 117 18.50 8.02 -17.52
CA PRO A 117 18.73 9.13 -16.62
C PRO A 117 19.58 10.23 -17.26
N LEU A 118 19.19 11.48 -17.06
CA LEU A 118 19.98 12.65 -17.47
C LEU A 118 21.22 12.77 -16.58
N GLU A 119 22.43 12.61 -17.11
CA GLU A 119 23.66 12.78 -16.34
C GLU A 119 24.17 14.23 -16.41
N VAL A 120 24.23 14.89 -15.24
CA VAL A 120 24.62 16.29 -15.08
C VAL A 120 25.81 16.39 -14.14
N ALA A 121 26.94 16.91 -14.62
CA ALA A 121 28.15 17.08 -13.81
C ALA A 121 28.36 18.55 -13.40
N VAL A 122 28.67 18.82 -12.13
CA VAL A 122 28.93 20.18 -11.61
C VAL A 122 30.40 20.34 -11.22
N ILE A 123 31.13 21.23 -11.90
CA ILE A 123 32.58 21.45 -11.75
C ILE A 123 32.94 22.94 -11.52
N GLY A 124 34.18 23.21 -11.11
CA GLY A 124 34.68 24.57 -10.81
C GLY A 124 35.95 24.58 -9.96
N PHE A 125 36.84 25.56 -10.14
CA PHE A 125 38.12 25.65 -9.42
C PHE A 125 37.98 26.15 -7.99
N HIS A 126 38.69 25.53 -7.04
CA HIS A 126 38.52 25.73 -5.60
C HIS A 126 38.90 27.11 -5.06
N ARG A 127 37.91 27.72 -4.40
CA ARG A 127 37.97 28.56 -3.20
C ARG A 127 36.97 27.96 -2.19
N PRO A 128 37.12 28.10 -0.86
CA PRO A 128 36.04 27.74 0.06
C PRO A 128 34.78 28.55 -0.31
N ARG A 129 33.62 27.88 -0.43
CA ARG A 129 32.28 28.50 -0.59
C ARG A 129 31.82 28.98 -1.99
N LEU A 130 32.35 28.43 -3.08
CA LEU A 130 31.86 28.68 -4.46
C LEU A 130 30.37 28.40 -4.76
N GLY A 131 29.63 27.86 -3.80
CA GLY A 131 28.20 27.58 -3.97
C GLY A 131 27.84 26.30 -4.72
N LYS A 132 28.78 25.44 -5.16
CA LYS A 132 28.44 24.17 -5.87
C LYS A 132 27.47 23.27 -5.12
N LYS A 133 27.77 22.98 -3.84
CA LYS A 133 26.87 22.20 -2.96
C LYS A 133 25.53 22.88 -2.76
N ALA A 134 25.52 24.21 -2.75
CA ALA A 134 24.33 24.99 -2.53
C ALA A 134 23.44 25.02 -3.78
N LEU A 135 24.04 25.13 -4.98
CA LEU A 135 23.38 24.96 -6.28
C LEU A 135 22.80 23.54 -6.41
N LEU A 136 23.55 22.52 -6.00
CA LEU A 136 23.05 21.14 -5.97
C LEU A 136 21.88 20.95 -5.01
N ASN A 137 21.81 21.70 -3.92
CA ASN A 137 20.68 21.66 -3.00
C ASN A 137 19.47 22.43 -3.55
N LEU A 138 19.68 23.57 -4.21
CA LEU A 138 18.62 24.29 -4.92
C LEU A 138 17.99 23.42 -6.01
N LEU A 139 18.82 22.71 -6.79
CA LEU A 139 18.36 21.72 -7.77
C LEU A 139 17.64 20.51 -7.13
N ARG A 140 17.66 20.35 -5.80
CA ARG A 140 16.95 19.28 -5.07
C ARG A 140 15.68 19.76 -4.36
N SER A 141 15.41 21.07 -4.34
CA SER A 141 14.35 21.68 -3.51
C SER A 141 14.47 21.35 -2.00
N GLU A 142 15.68 21.05 -1.50
CA GLU A 142 15.93 20.83 -0.07
C GLU A 142 16.49 22.11 0.58
N ILE A 143 15.77 22.67 1.56
CA ILE A 143 16.26 23.76 2.41
C ILE A 143 16.85 23.14 3.69
N LEU A 144 18.16 23.26 3.91
CA LEU A 144 18.78 22.93 5.21
C LEU A 144 19.87 23.92 5.63
N PHE A 145 19.77 24.37 6.88
CA PHE A 145 20.79 25.14 7.59
C PHE A 145 21.97 24.23 7.98
N PRO A 146 23.24 24.63 7.81
CA PRO A 146 24.35 23.77 8.19
C PRO A 146 24.56 23.79 9.71
N LYS A 147 24.30 22.64 10.37
CA LYS A 147 25.00 22.32 11.62
C LYS A 147 26.41 21.84 11.26
N ASN A 148 27.38 22.66 11.63
CA ASN A 148 28.79 22.39 11.91
C ASN A 148 29.63 21.50 10.95
N GLY A 149 30.80 22.02 10.63
CA GLY A 149 31.79 21.49 9.69
C GLY A 149 31.93 19.97 9.67
N THR A 150 31.83 19.40 8.47
CA THR A 150 32.31 18.06 8.19
C THR A 150 33.08 18.00 6.87
N ARG A 151 34.05 17.10 6.91
CA ARG A 151 35.25 16.96 6.09
C ARG A 151 34.92 16.45 4.68
N TRP A 152 35.88 16.67 3.77
CA TRP A 152 35.81 16.46 2.33
C TRP A 152 35.80 14.98 1.93
N GLU A 153 34.70 14.49 1.36
CA GLU A 153 34.63 13.24 0.59
C GLU A 153 33.74 13.47 -0.64
N GLY A 154 34.24 13.09 -1.83
CA GLY A 154 33.49 13.19 -3.09
C GLY A 154 32.26 12.30 -3.00
N THR A 155 31.08 12.90 -2.88
CA THR A 155 29.84 12.15 -2.67
C THR A 155 29.11 11.99 -4.01
N ILE A 156 28.93 10.73 -4.44
CA ILE A 156 28.01 10.38 -5.52
C ILE A 156 26.60 10.48 -4.94
N LYS A 157 25.74 11.33 -5.49
CA LYS A 157 24.34 11.44 -5.05
C LYS A 157 23.40 11.50 -6.26
N VAL A 158 22.69 10.41 -6.49
CA VAL A 158 21.58 10.33 -7.47
C VAL A 158 20.38 11.12 -6.93
N SER A 159 19.72 11.95 -7.73
CA SER A 159 18.59 12.77 -7.28
C SER A 159 17.55 12.96 -8.40
N ARG A 160 16.27 12.83 -8.07
CA ARG A 160 15.18 13.07 -9.05
C ARG A 160 14.80 14.55 -9.01
N LEU A 161 14.72 15.20 -10.17
CA LEU A 161 14.15 16.55 -10.30
C LEU A 161 12.62 16.42 -10.31
N GLN A 162 11.93 17.12 -9.40
CA GLN A 162 10.50 16.95 -9.17
C GLN A 162 9.61 17.50 -10.29
N GLU A 163 10.08 18.48 -11.07
CA GLU A 163 9.21 19.16 -12.05
C GLU A 163 8.92 18.36 -13.33
N ASN A 164 9.70 17.33 -13.69
CA ASN A 164 9.53 16.61 -14.97
C ASN A 164 9.71 15.08 -14.90
N ASN A 165 9.78 14.47 -13.71
CA ASN A 165 10.02 13.02 -13.54
C ASN A 165 11.30 12.46 -14.22
N ILE A 166 12.18 13.31 -14.73
CA ILE A 166 13.44 12.90 -15.36
C ILE A 166 14.42 12.49 -14.26
N LYS A 167 14.78 11.19 -14.23
CA LYS A 167 15.83 10.68 -13.35
C LYS A 167 17.13 11.41 -13.69
N THR A 168 17.68 12.19 -12.77
CA THR A 168 18.90 12.96 -13.00
C THR A 168 20.02 12.44 -12.10
N ILE A 169 21.24 12.35 -12.62
CA ILE A 169 22.42 11.98 -11.82
C ILE A 169 23.29 13.23 -11.71
N LEU A 170 23.43 13.75 -10.49
CA LEU A 170 24.19 14.96 -10.22
C LEU A 170 25.56 14.61 -9.62
N TRP A 171 26.63 15.05 -10.28
CA TRP A 171 28.01 14.85 -9.79
C TRP A 171 28.54 16.11 -9.07
N ASP A 172 28.85 16.02 -7.76
CA ASP A 172 29.58 17.07 -7.02
C ASP A 172 31.08 16.80 -7.04
N LEU A 173 31.81 17.53 -7.89
CA LEU A 173 33.26 17.35 -8.01
C LEU A 173 34.03 18.33 -7.12
N ALA A 174 34.90 17.77 -6.27
CA ALA A 174 35.82 18.52 -5.42
C ALA A 174 36.69 19.45 -6.29
N GLY A 175 36.68 20.74 -5.99
CA GLY A 175 37.27 21.77 -6.85
C GLY A 175 38.80 21.91 -6.79
N GLN A 176 39.50 21.12 -5.97
CA GLN A 176 40.94 21.30 -5.78
C GLN A 176 41.69 20.74 -7.00
N SER A 177 42.70 21.47 -7.48
CA SER A 177 43.48 21.13 -8.68
C SER A 177 44.11 19.74 -8.63
N ARG A 178 44.41 19.21 -7.42
CA ARG A 178 44.94 17.85 -7.22
C ARG A 178 43.96 16.72 -7.59
N PHE A 179 42.68 17.01 -7.78
CA PHE A 179 41.65 16.04 -8.19
C PHE A 179 41.27 16.15 -9.67
N SER A 180 42.02 16.92 -10.48
CA SER A 180 41.74 17.09 -11.92
C SER A 180 41.69 15.77 -12.69
N ILE A 181 42.53 14.79 -12.30
CA ILE A 181 42.55 13.43 -12.88
C ILE A 181 41.22 12.69 -12.64
N VAL A 182 40.52 12.99 -11.54
CA VAL A 182 39.22 12.38 -11.22
C VAL A 182 38.10 13.00 -12.05
N TRP A 183 38.22 14.27 -12.43
CA TRP A 183 37.19 14.96 -13.23
C TRP A 183 36.97 14.29 -14.57
N VAL A 184 38.04 13.93 -15.28
CA VAL A 184 37.99 13.23 -16.57
C VAL A 184 37.15 11.95 -16.48
N LYS A 185 37.40 11.11 -15.48
CA LYS A 185 36.66 9.86 -15.28
C LYS A 185 35.19 10.06 -14.90
N MET A 186 34.88 11.18 -14.25
CA MET A 186 33.52 11.44 -13.73
C MET A 186 32.64 12.18 -14.75
N ILE A 187 33.22 12.95 -15.67
CA ILE A 187 32.45 13.63 -16.71
C ILE A 187 32.24 12.79 -17.97
N ALA A 188 32.90 11.64 -18.12
CA ALA A 188 32.96 10.84 -19.34
C ALA A 188 31.59 10.47 -19.97
N ASN A 189 30.51 10.45 -19.17
CA ASN A 189 29.14 10.16 -19.64
C ASN A 189 28.16 11.32 -19.41
N ALA A 190 28.63 12.49 -18.97
CA ALA A 190 27.77 13.62 -18.68
C ALA A 190 27.17 14.19 -19.97
N GLN A 191 25.84 14.34 -19.99
CA GLN A 191 25.10 14.98 -21.09
C GLN A 191 25.06 16.50 -20.91
N VAL A 192 25.14 16.96 -19.66
CA VAL A 192 25.24 18.38 -19.31
C VAL A 192 26.37 18.59 -18.31
N VAL A 193 27.21 19.59 -18.54
CA VAL A 193 28.28 19.97 -17.62
C VAL A 193 28.12 21.42 -17.19
N VAL A 194 27.95 21.65 -15.90
CA VAL A 194 27.78 22.96 -15.27
C VAL A 194 29.10 23.41 -14.65
N ILE A 195 29.62 24.55 -15.11
CA ILE A 195 30.86 25.15 -14.63
C ILE A 195 30.53 26.34 -13.74
N VAL A 196 30.82 26.23 -12.44
CA VAL A 196 30.54 27.28 -11.44
C VAL A 196 31.79 28.10 -11.15
N THR A 197 31.66 29.42 -11.20
CA THR A 197 32.70 30.41 -10.86
C THR A 197 32.17 31.45 -9.87
N ASP A 198 33.02 32.02 -9.02
CA ASP A 198 32.68 33.12 -8.06
C ASP A 198 32.65 34.51 -8.73
N SER A 199 32.55 34.54 -10.06
CA SER A 199 32.51 35.75 -10.87
C SER A 199 33.72 36.69 -10.72
N THR A 200 34.80 36.27 -10.05
CA THR A 200 36.05 37.03 -10.03
C THR A 200 36.83 36.81 -11.33
N LEU A 201 37.47 37.86 -11.86
CA LEU A 201 38.25 37.76 -13.11
C LEU A 201 39.29 36.64 -13.08
N GLU A 202 39.99 36.50 -11.95
CA GLU A 202 40.99 35.46 -11.75
C GLU A 202 40.39 34.05 -11.90
N ASN A 203 39.22 33.81 -11.29
CA ASN A 203 38.60 32.49 -11.29
C ASN A 203 37.88 32.17 -12.60
N VAL A 204 37.30 33.17 -13.26
CA VAL A 204 36.75 33.02 -14.62
C VAL A 204 37.87 32.61 -15.58
N LEU A 205 39.04 33.28 -15.52
CA LEU A 205 40.20 32.92 -16.34
C LEU A 205 40.73 31.51 -16.04
N LYS A 206 40.76 31.11 -14.75
CA LYS A 206 41.11 29.74 -14.37
C LYS A 206 40.12 28.75 -14.96
N SER A 207 38.82 29.01 -14.83
CA SER A 207 37.72 28.15 -15.27
C SER A 207 37.68 27.91 -16.78
N LYS A 208 38.33 28.77 -17.58
CA LYS A 208 38.54 28.52 -19.01
C LYS A 208 39.26 27.18 -19.28
N LYS A 209 40.18 26.78 -18.41
CA LYS A 209 40.86 25.47 -18.52
C LYS A 209 39.89 24.29 -18.32
N LEU A 210 38.83 24.45 -17.52
CA LEU A 210 37.78 23.43 -17.37
C LEU A 210 36.95 23.30 -18.63
N VAL A 211 36.60 24.43 -19.26
CA VAL A 211 35.86 24.42 -20.53
C VAL A 211 36.61 23.62 -21.58
N SER A 212 37.93 23.85 -21.72
CA SER A 212 38.77 23.09 -22.64
C SER A 212 38.78 21.59 -22.32
N LEU A 213 38.94 21.22 -21.04
CA LEU A 213 38.92 19.83 -20.60
C LEU A 213 37.57 19.14 -20.88
N VAL A 214 36.46 19.82 -20.64
CA VAL A 214 35.12 19.26 -20.91
C VAL A 214 34.88 19.08 -22.40
N ARG A 215 35.30 20.04 -23.24
CA ARG A 215 35.19 19.92 -24.70
C ARG A 215 36.03 18.77 -25.27
N GLU A 216 37.18 18.48 -24.65
CA GLU A 216 38.06 17.38 -25.05
C GLU A 216 37.49 16.01 -24.65
N GLU A 217 37.01 15.88 -23.42
CA GLU A 217 36.54 14.60 -22.87
C GLU A 217 35.10 14.23 -23.25
N VAL A 218 34.20 15.23 -23.31
CA VAL A 218 32.78 15.04 -23.65
C VAL A 218 32.31 16.09 -24.67
N PRO A 219 32.70 15.95 -25.95
CA PRO A 219 32.43 16.95 -26.99
C PRO A 219 30.93 17.18 -27.26
N ASN A 220 30.09 16.18 -26.97
CA ASN A 220 28.65 16.23 -27.19
C ASN A 220 27.86 16.78 -25.99
N ALA A 221 28.51 17.07 -24.87
CA ALA A 221 27.84 17.57 -23.67
C ALA A 221 27.45 19.05 -23.83
N LYS A 222 26.27 19.43 -23.33
CA LYS A 222 25.92 20.86 -23.20
C LYS A 222 26.71 21.45 -22.04
N ILE A 223 27.50 22.49 -22.32
CA ILE A 223 28.31 23.17 -21.30
C ILE A 223 27.63 24.48 -20.90
N ILE A 224 27.37 24.67 -19.62
CA ILE A 224 26.72 25.87 -19.06
C ILE A 224 27.62 26.48 -17.99
N GLY A 225 27.82 27.79 -18.04
CA GLY A 225 28.49 28.56 -17.00
C GLY A 225 27.51 29.12 -15.97
N ILE A 226 27.89 29.10 -14.70
CA ILE A 226 27.19 29.81 -13.62
C ILE A 226 28.17 30.80 -13.01
N ALA A 227 27.91 32.08 -13.25
CA ALA A 227 28.60 33.20 -12.63
C ALA A 227 27.93 33.47 -11.27
N ASN A 228 28.42 32.83 -10.21
CA ASN A 228 27.91 32.93 -8.86
C ASN A 228 28.46 34.17 -8.12
N GLU A 229 27.81 34.58 -7.03
CA GLU A 229 28.13 35.76 -6.22
C GLU A 229 27.91 37.11 -6.94
N GLN A 230 26.89 37.20 -7.82
CA GLN A 230 26.53 38.44 -8.54
C GLN A 230 26.05 39.58 -7.63
N ASP A 231 25.78 39.30 -6.36
CA ASP A 231 25.51 40.30 -5.32
C ASP A 231 26.75 41.11 -4.94
N LEU A 232 27.96 40.63 -5.23
CA LEU A 232 29.18 41.35 -4.90
C LEU A 232 29.47 42.45 -5.93
N PRO A 233 29.85 43.68 -5.50
CA PRO A 233 30.19 44.77 -6.41
C PRO A 233 31.43 44.49 -7.26
N THR A 234 32.23 43.49 -6.87
CA THR A 234 33.43 43.02 -7.59
C THR A 234 33.13 41.89 -8.57
N ALA A 235 31.87 41.43 -8.68
CA ALA A 235 31.48 40.35 -9.56
C ALA A 235 31.49 40.79 -11.03
N LEU A 236 32.07 39.95 -11.89
CA LEU A 236 31.94 40.12 -13.33
C LEU A 236 30.51 39.79 -13.76
N PRO A 237 29.87 40.65 -14.56
CA PRO A 237 28.56 40.36 -15.13
C PRO A 237 28.57 39.04 -15.92
N PRO A 238 27.45 38.28 -15.93
CA PRO A 238 27.40 36.94 -16.53
C PRO A 238 27.77 36.95 -18.02
N ASP A 239 27.35 37.97 -18.76
CA ASP A 239 27.70 38.16 -20.18
C ASP A 239 29.21 38.31 -20.40
N ARG A 240 29.91 39.00 -19.49
CA ARG A 240 31.36 39.17 -19.57
C ARG A 240 32.08 37.88 -19.19
N ALA A 241 31.60 37.19 -18.15
CA ALA A 241 32.13 35.88 -17.77
C ALA A 241 31.95 34.86 -18.91
N GLY A 242 30.77 34.83 -19.55
CA GLY A 242 30.47 33.97 -20.70
C GLY A 242 31.34 34.26 -21.91
N LYS A 243 31.63 35.53 -22.22
CA LYS A 243 32.60 35.90 -23.27
C LYS A 243 34.01 35.41 -22.98
N ILE A 244 34.45 35.39 -21.72
CA ILE A 244 35.79 34.92 -21.34
C ILE A 244 35.87 33.39 -21.40
N LEU A 245 34.82 32.71 -20.92
CA LEU A 245 34.70 31.25 -20.88
C LEU A 245 34.31 30.63 -22.22
N ASP A 246 33.79 31.42 -23.16
CA ASP A 246 33.28 30.98 -24.46
C ASP A 246 32.10 29.99 -24.35
N ILE A 247 31.22 30.18 -23.36
CA ILE A 247 30.02 29.36 -23.12
C ILE A 247 28.85 30.22 -22.62
N PRO A 248 27.58 29.80 -22.84
CA PRO A 248 26.42 30.44 -22.22
C PRO A 248 26.58 30.46 -20.70
N THR A 249 26.52 31.66 -20.11
CA THR A 249 26.80 31.85 -18.68
C THR A 249 25.70 32.67 -18.03
N TYR A 250 25.15 32.16 -16.93
CA TYR A 250 24.03 32.76 -16.21
C TYR A 250 24.47 33.27 -14.84
N GLY A 251 23.88 34.39 -14.41
CA GLY A 251 24.17 35.01 -13.13
C GLY A 251 23.43 34.32 -11.99
N LEU A 252 24.11 34.20 -10.85
CA LEU A 252 23.49 33.74 -9.60
C LEU A 252 23.98 34.64 -8.46
N ALA A 253 23.05 35.27 -7.73
CA ALA A 253 23.35 36.00 -6.51
C ALA A 253 23.47 35.02 -5.33
N LYS A 254 24.36 35.33 -4.36
CA LYS A 254 24.74 34.50 -3.20
C LYS A 254 23.76 33.41 -2.81
N ILE A 255 24.24 32.17 -2.78
CA ILE A 255 23.69 31.15 -1.87
C ILE A 255 24.52 31.19 -0.58
N CYS A 256 24.08 31.95 0.42
CA CYS A 256 24.60 31.86 1.78
C CYS A 256 23.48 31.87 2.80
N ASN A 257 23.65 30.98 3.79
CA ASN A 257 22.79 30.80 4.95
C ASN A 257 22.75 32.07 5.82
N SER A 258 21.83 32.98 5.50
CA SER A 258 21.31 34.00 6.41
C SER A 258 20.31 34.88 5.65
N HIS A 259 19.02 34.62 5.86
CA HIS A 259 17.91 35.58 5.81
C HIS A 259 17.78 36.39 4.51
N GLY A 260 16.88 35.96 3.63
CA GLY A 260 16.45 36.71 2.45
C GLY A 260 16.24 35.77 1.25
N GLY A 261 14.99 35.65 0.79
CA GLY A 261 14.63 34.84 -0.37
C GLY A 261 15.37 35.30 -1.64
N LEU A 262 15.71 34.33 -2.49
CA LEU A 262 16.31 34.57 -3.80
C LEU A 262 15.25 35.17 -4.73
N GLN A 263 15.48 36.38 -5.24
CA GLN A 263 14.83 36.90 -6.44
C GLN A 263 15.69 36.54 -7.66
N ALA A 264 15.15 35.72 -8.55
CA ALA A 264 15.61 35.65 -9.92
C ALA A 264 14.92 36.79 -10.68
N THR A 265 15.61 37.90 -10.94
CA THR A 265 15.08 38.96 -11.81
C THR A 265 15.30 38.57 -13.27
N ASP A 266 14.41 37.74 -13.79
CA ASP A 266 14.11 37.66 -15.22
C ASP A 266 12.69 38.19 -15.42
N TYR A 267 12.51 39.11 -16.37
CA TYR A 267 11.20 39.57 -16.86
C TYR A 267 10.43 38.36 -17.44
N ARG A 268 9.66 37.67 -16.60
CA ARG A 268 8.58 36.78 -17.04
C ARG A 268 7.27 37.55 -16.99
N GLU A 269 6.41 37.34 -17.99
CA GLU A 269 5.02 37.82 -17.92
C GLU A 269 4.37 37.29 -16.63
N PRO A 270 3.63 38.13 -15.88
CA PRO A 270 3.02 37.72 -14.62
C PRO A 270 2.07 36.54 -14.85
N HIS A 271 2.07 35.59 -13.92
CA HIS A 271 1.24 34.40 -14.02
C HIS A 271 -0.25 34.80 -14.15
N PRO A 272 -1.05 34.21 -15.05
CA PRO A 272 -2.45 34.64 -15.28
C PRO A 272 -3.32 34.66 -14.02
N VAL A 273 -3.08 33.74 -13.09
CA VAL A 273 -3.76 33.72 -11.78
C VAL A 273 -3.33 34.89 -10.89
N ALA A 274 -2.05 35.31 -10.93
CA ALA A 274 -1.59 36.47 -10.19
C ALA A 274 -2.29 37.74 -10.72
N ILE A 275 -2.39 37.89 -12.04
CA ILE A 275 -3.15 38.97 -12.69
C ILE A 275 -4.62 38.93 -12.24
N ALA A 276 -5.25 37.75 -12.26
CA ALA A 276 -6.64 37.61 -11.84
C ALA A 276 -6.86 37.98 -10.36
N ILE A 277 -5.90 37.73 -9.48
CA ILE A 277 -5.95 38.16 -8.08
C ILE A 277 -5.77 39.68 -7.98
N GLU A 278 -4.81 40.24 -8.70
CA GLU A 278 -4.51 41.68 -8.70
C GLU A 278 -5.68 42.51 -9.26
N GLU A 279 -6.36 42.04 -10.29
CA GLU A 279 -7.45 42.76 -10.98
C GLU A 279 -8.86 42.49 -10.40
N SER A 280 -9.04 41.46 -9.56
CA SER A 280 -10.36 41.12 -9.01
C SER A 280 -10.81 42.08 -7.92
N ASP A 281 -12.08 42.52 -7.96
CA ASP A 281 -12.69 43.26 -6.84
C ASP A 281 -12.90 42.35 -5.60
N GLU A 282 -13.00 41.04 -5.82
CA GLU A 282 -13.20 40.00 -4.81
C GLU A 282 -12.04 38.99 -4.85
N PRO A 283 -10.82 39.40 -4.44
CA PRO A 283 -9.63 38.55 -4.58
C PRO A 283 -9.73 37.24 -3.80
N TRP A 284 -10.50 37.21 -2.71
CA TRP A 284 -10.73 35.99 -1.92
C TRP A 284 -11.39 34.88 -2.74
N LEU A 285 -12.32 35.16 -3.67
CA LEU A 285 -12.94 34.12 -4.49
C LEU A 285 -11.91 33.40 -5.37
N VAL A 286 -10.99 34.16 -5.97
CA VAL A 286 -9.90 33.61 -6.78
C VAL A 286 -8.97 32.76 -5.92
N ILE A 287 -8.65 33.24 -4.72
CA ILE A 287 -7.85 32.51 -3.72
C ILE A 287 -8.53 31.20 -3.30
N GLY A 288 -9.84 31.23 -3.06
CA GLY A 288 -10.63 30.04 -2.73
C GLY A 288 -10.61 28.98 -3.83
N ILE A 289 -10.72 29.40 -5.09
CA ILE A 289 -10.66 28.49 -6.25
C ILE A 289 -9.29 27.79 -6.34
N ILE A 290 -8.20 28.53 -6.12
CA ILE A 290 -6.85 27.96 -6.20
C ILE A 290 -6.42 27.23 -4.92
N SER A 291 -7.19 27.37 -3.84
CA SER A 291 -6.90 26.72 -2.55
C SER A 291 -6.78 25.20 -2.66
N ASN A 292 -7.53 24.58 -3.56
CA ASN A 292 -7.47 23.13 -3.83
C ASN A 292 -6.34 22.71 -4.79
N ARG A 293 -5.43 23.62 -5.16
CA ARG A 293 -4.33 23.38 -6.09
C ARG A 293 -2.99 23.79 -5.47
N PRO A 294 -2.36 22.92 -4.65
CA PRO A 294 -1.12 23.23 -3.93
C PRO A 294 -0.02 23.78 -4.85
N ASN A 295 0.15 23.20 -6.04
CA ASN A 295 1.14 23.62 -7.03
C ASN A 295 1.01 25.09 -7.46
N LEU A 296 -0.19 25.69 -7.39
CA LEU A 296 -0.38 27.10 -7.70
C LEU A 296 -0.10 27.99 -6.50
N GLN A 297 -0.35 27.52 -5.28
CA GLN A 297 -0.10 28.30 -4.06
C GLN A 297 1.40 28.52 -3.81
N ASP A 298 2.26 27.63 -4.32
CA ASP A 298 3.71 27.74 -4.17
C ASP A 298 4.38 28.68 -5.20
N ILE A 299 3.61 29.18 -6.18
CA ILE A 299 4.13 30.09 -7.22
C ILE A 299 4.32 31.48 -6.63
N PHE A 300 5.56 31.97 -6.64
CA PHE A 300 5.96 33.24 -6.05
C PHE A 300 5.10 34.44 -6.50
N GLU A 301 4.79 34.54 -7.80
CA GLU A 301 3.97 35.62 -8.35
C GLU A 301 2.54 35.60 -7.78
N ILE A 302 1.96 34.42 -7.58
CA ILE A 302 0.63 34.26 -6.97
C ILE A 302 0.70 34.63 -5.49
N GLN A 303 1.70 34.14 -4.75
CA GLN A 303 1.89 34.48 -3.34
C GLN A 303 2.04 35.99 -3.13
N LYS A 304 2.81 36.64 -4.00
CA LYS A 304 2.99 38.08 -4.00
C LYS A 304 1.67 38.80 -4.26
N ALA A 305 0.92 38.42 -5.31
CA ALA A 305 -0.38 39.01 -5.62
C ALA A 305 -1.38 38.87 -4.44
N ILE A 306 -1.41 37.70 -3.78
CA ILE A 306 -2.23 37.48 -2.57
C ILE A 306 -1.84 38.46 -1.46
N MET A 307 -0.54 38.63 -1.21
CA MET A 307 -0.04 39.51 -0.16
C MET A 307 -0.27 40.99 -0.46
N ASP A 308 -0.13 41.40 -1.72
CA ASP A 308 -0.38 42.77 -2.18
C ASP A 308 -1.88 43.13 -2.01
N ARG A 309 -2.79 42.15 -2.09
CA ARG A 309 -4.25 42.31 -1.86
C ARG A 309 -4.71 42.02 -0.43
N ALA A 310 -3.79 41.75 0.50
CA ALA A 310 -4.17 41.31 1.84
C ALA A 310 -4.91 42.39 2.66
N ASP A 311 -4.61 43.68 2.45
CA ASP A 311 -5.30 44.76 3.15
C ASP A 311 -6.75 44.94 2.65
N ASP A 312 -7.00 44.71 1.36
CA ASP A 312 -8.36 44.70 0.81
C ASP A 312 -9.19 43.58 1.42
N ILE A 313 -8.58 42.39 1.62
CA ILE A 313 -9.24 41.26 2.29
C ILE A 313 -9.57 41.61 3.75
N VAL A 314 -8.66 42.30 4.45
CA VAL A 314 -8.91 42.78 5.83
C VAL A 314 -10.14 43.71 5.86
N HIS A 315 -10.21 44.67 4.95
CA HIS A 315 -11.36 45.58 4.85
C HIS A 315 -12.64 44.83 4.50
N ALA A 316 -12.59 43.92 3.54
CA ALA A 316 -13.75 43.12 3.15
C ALA A 316 -14.29 42.27 4.32
N ILE A 317 -13.42 41.65 5.14
CA ILE A 317 -13.85 40.92 6.34
C ILE A 317 -14.56 41.85 7.33
N ARG A 318 -14.00 43.03 7.58
CA ARG A 318 -14.54 43.99 8.55
C ARG A 318 -15.88 44.57 8.13
N ASP A 319 -16.03 44.87 6.84
CA ASP A 319 -17.17 45.61 6.31
C ASP A 319 -18.29 44.70 5.80
N SER A 320 -18.01 43.43 5.48
CA SER A 320 -19.01 42.49 4.96
C SER A 320 -20.13 42.21 5.97
N GLU A 321 -21.38 42.17 5.52
CA GLU A 321 -22.49 41.69 6.35
C GLU A 321 -22.33 40.20 6.69
N ASP A 322 -21.81 39.42 5.74
CA ASP A 322 -21.48 38.01 5.90
C ASP A 322 -19.98 37.75 5.65
N PRO A 323 -19.12 37.88 6.68
CA PRO A 323 -17.68 37.65 6.54
C PRO A 323 -17.36 36.17 6.29
N TRP A 324 -18.34 35.28 6.40
CA TRP A 324 -18.17 33.83 6.30
C TRP A 324 -17.60 33.38 4.96
N GLU A 325 -18.16 33.88 3.86
CA GLU A 325 -17.71 33.55 2.51
C GLU A 325 -16.23 33.91 2.33
N ILE A 326 -15.84 35.09 2.80
CA ILE A 326 -14.47 35.59 2.70
C ILE A 326 -13.53 34.70 3.52
N VAL A 327 -13.87 34.47 4.79
CA VAL A 327 -13.07 33.64 5.72
C VAL A 327 -12.92 32.21 5.19
N SER A 328 -14.00 31.63 4.67
CA SER A 328 -13.98 30.29 4.06
C SER A 328 -13.01 30.21 2.88
N ASN A 329 -13.05 31.18 1.97
CA ASN A 329 -12.22 31.16 0.77
C ASN A 329 -10.73 31.40 1.07
N ILE A 330 -10.39 32.21 2.07
CA ILE A 330 -8.99 32.42 2.48
C ILE A 330 -8.48 31.34 3.44
N SER A 331 -9.38 30.50 3.96
CA SER A 331 -9.08 29.57 5.05
C SER A 331 -8.01 28.55 4.72
N HIS A 332 -7.60 28.36 3.47
CA HIS A 332 -6.57 27.39 3.04
C HIS A 332 -5.26 28.05 2.58
N SER A 333 -5.17 29.39 2.62
CA SER A 333 -3.96 30.13 2.24
C SER A 333 -3.05 30.31 3.46
N ASP A 334 -1.96 29.56 3.54
CA ASP A 334 -1.04 29.61 4.70
C ASP A 334 -0.45 31.01 4.92
N ILE A 335 -0.20 31.76 3.85
CA ILE A 335 0.39 33.11 3.91
C ILE A 335 -0.59 34.12 4.52
N LEU A 336 -1.87 34.04 4.16
CA LEU A 336 -2.91 34.88 4.78
C LEU A 336 -3.20 34.44 6.22
N ARG A 337 -3.15 33.15 6.51
CA ARG A 337 -3.33 32.62 7.87
C ARG A 337 -2.26 33.12 8.84
N GLU A 338 -1.06 33.44 8.37
CA GLU A 338 0.04 33.96 9.19
C GLU A 338 -0.04 35.49 9.42
N LYS A 339 -0.81 36.22 8.61
CA LYS A 339 -0.91 37.68 8.70
C LYS A 339 -1.76 38.11 9.91
N GLN A 340 -1.16 38.89 10.81
CA GLN A 340 -1.78 39.32 12.07
C GLN A 340 -3.06 40.13 11.85
N GLU A 341 -3.07 41.03 10.87
CA GLU A 341 -4.19 41.91 10.57
C GLU A 341 -5.42 41.13 10.09
N ILE A 342 -5.22 40.04 9.35
CA ILE A 342 -6.29 39.12 8.94
C ILE A 342 -6.87 38.44 10.18
N ARG A 343 -6.02 37.92 11.09
CA ARG A 343 -6.49 37.28 12.33
C ARG A 343 -7.33 38.22 13.19
N GLU A 344 -6.88 39.45 13.35
CA GLU A 344 -7.59 40.50 14.09
C GLU A 344 -8.94 40.83 13.45
N ALA A 345 -8.98 41.01 12.12
CA ALA A 345 -10.21 41.25 11.39
C ALA A 345 -11.24 40.12 11.55
N VAL A 346 -10.79 38.86 11.46
CA VAL A 346 -11.68 37.71 11.68
C VAL A 346 -12.15 37.65 13.14
N GLN A 347 -11.27 37.98 14.09
CA GLN A 347 -11.61 38.00 15.52
C GLN A 347 -12.64 39.09 15.87
N GLU A 348 -12.54 40.27 15.27
CA GLU A 348 -13.53 41.35 15.39
C GLU A 348 -14.93 40.92 14.91
N ARG A 349 -14.98 39.94 14.00
CA ARG A 349 -16.22 39.37 13.45
C ARG A 349 -16.63 38.04 14.07
N ALA A 350 -16.07 37.67 15.22
CA ALA A 350 -16.37 36.42 15.90
C ALA A 350 -17.88 36.21 16.16
N SER A 351 -18.64 37.27 16.47
CA SER A 351 -20.09 37.19 16.71
C SER A 351 -20.87 36.74 15.47
N SER A 352 -20.57 37.34 14.30
CA SER A 352 -21.20 36.96 13.04
C SER A 352 -20.84 35.51 12.65
N ILE A 353 -19.60 35.11 12.89
CA ILE A 353 -19.14 33.74 12.65
C ILE A 353 -19.84 32.74 13.58
N ALA A 354 -19.98 33.08 14.86
CA ALA A 354 -20.70 32.27 15.84
C ALA A 354 -22.17 32.08 15.43
N GLU A 355 -22.84 33.14 15.00
CA GLU A 355 -24.21 33.09 14.50
C GLU A 355 -24.35 32.18 13.27
N ASN A 356 -23.40 32.25 12.33
CA ASN A 356 -23.37 31.36 11.17
C ASN A 356 -23.16 29.89 11.56
N ILE A 357 -22.31 29.59 12.55
CA ILE A 357 -22.13 28.23 13.07
C ILE A 357 -23.44 27.73 13.69
N SER A 358 -24.09 28.52 14.55
CA SER A 358 -25.34 28.14 15.22
C SER A 358 -26.51 27.92 14.26
N LYS A 359 -26.62 28.69 13.16
CA LYS A 359 -27.73 28.57 12.20
C LYS A 359 -27.48 27.55 11.09
N SER A 360 -26.25 27.06 10.95
CA SER A 360 -25.88 26.15 9.87
C SER A 360 -26.46 24.76 10.09
N SER A 361 -26.99 24.15 9.03
CA SER A 361 -27.32 22.71 9.01
C SER A 361 -26.08 21.82 8.98
N ARG A 362 -24.89 22.40 8.72
CA ARG A 362 -23.60 21.71 8.66
C ARG A 362 -22.54 22.47 9.47
N PRO A 363 -22.72 22.61 10.79
CA PRO A 363 -21.85 23.44 11.63
C PRO A 363 -20.39 22.98 11.63
N TRP A 364 -20.11 21.69 11.38
CA TRP A 364 -18.73 21.18 11.29
C TRP A 364 -17.94 21.80 10.13
N VAL A 365 -18.58 22.17 9.01
CA VAL A 365 -17.91 22.92 7.93
C VAL A 365 -17.44 24.27 8.49
N GLY A 366 -18.35 24.92 9.22
CA GLY A 366 -18.11 26.12 10.03
C GLY A 366 -16.85 26.03 10.88
N ILE A 367 -16.87 25.05 11.74
CA ILE A 367 -15.83 24.82 12.73
C ILE A 367 -14.49 24.44 12.07
N SER A 368 -14.51 23.68 10.98
CA SER A 368 -13.30 23.27 10.24
C SER A 368 -12.57 24.47 9.62
N ILE A 369 -13.32 25.45 9.11
CA ILE A 369 -12.79 26.66 8.48
C ILE A 369 -12.10 27.56 9.50
N ILE A 370 -12.60 27.65 10.74
CA ILE A 370 -11.98 28.50 11.78
C ILE A 370 -10.90 27.76 12.57
N ASN A 371 -10.67 26.48 12.30
CA ASN A 371 -9.75 25.65 13.07
C ASN A 371 -8.32 26.23 13.08
N TRP A 372 -7.88 26.92 12.02
CA TRP A 372 -6.54 27.53 11.96
C TRP A 372 -6.35 28.73 12.91
N LEU A 373 -7.43 29.35 13.41
CA LEU A 373 -7.38 30.50 14.31
C LEU A 373 -7.44 30.07 15.78
N LYS A 374 -6.27 29.92 16.42
CA LYS A 374 -6.18 29.56 17.84
C LYS A 374 -6.95 30.52 18.76
N ASP A 375 -6.93 31.81 18.46
CA ASP A 375 -7.58 32.84 19.29
C ASP A 375 -9.11 32.72 19.27
N LEU A 376 -9.71 32.34 18.13
CA LEU A 376 -11.14 32.09 18.04
C LEU A 376 -11.58 30.86 18.84
N ARG A 377 -10.71 29.87 19.04
CA ARG A 377 -11.02 28.69 19.85
C ARG A 377 -11.32 29.05 21.30
N GLN A 378 -10.78 30.16 21.80
CA GLN A 378 -11.00 30.69 23.15
C GLN A 378 -12.10 31.76 23.21
N ASN A 379 -12.67 32.15 22.06
CA ASN A 379 -13.75 33.12 22.03
C ASN A 379 -15.04 32.51 22.60
N LYS A 380 -15.66 33.19 23.57
CA LYS A 380 -16.84 32.69 24.30
C LYS A 380 -18.06 32.50 23.40
N GLU A 381 -18.25 33.35 22.40
CA GLU A 381 -19.39 33.29 21.48
C GLU A 381 -19.23 32.11 20.53
N ILE A 382 -18.02 31.88 20.01
CA ILE A 382 -17.70 30.69 19.21
C ILE A 382 -17.89 29.42 20.03
N GLN A 383 -17.39 29.37 21.26
CA GLN A 383 -17.59 28.22 22.14
C GLN A 383 -19.08 27.99 22.44
N HIS A 384 -19.86 29.05 22.65
CA HIS A 384 -21.31 28.93 22.84
C HIS A 384 -22.02 28.40 21.59
N ALA A 385 -21.65 28.89 20.40
CA ALA A 385 -22.17 28.38 19.14
C ALA A 385 -21.83 26.91 18.90
N ILE A 386 -20.62 26.47 19.28
CA ILE A 386 -20.23 25.05 19.21
C ILE A 386 -21.07 24.20 20.17
N VAL A 387 -21.27 24.67 21.42
CA VAL A 387 -22.14 24.00 22.40
C VAL A 387 -23.56 23.83 21.86
N GLN A 388 -24.11 24.87 21.24
CA GLN A 388 -25.43 24.82 20.60
C GLN A 388 -25.43 23.84 19.42
N ALA A 389 -24.43 23.94 18.53
CA ALA A 389 -24.31 23.06 17.37
C ALA A 389 -24.20 21.59 17.75
N ILE A 390 -23.47 21.24 18.82
CA ILE A 390 -23.40 19.86 19.34
C ILE A 390 -24.77 19.38 19.83
N ALA A 391 -25.52 20.25 20.49
CA ALA A 391 -26.82 19.91 21.06
C ALA A 391 -27.92 19.75 20.01
N GLU A 392 -27.83 20.49 18.89
CA GLU A 392 -28.88 20.57 17.87
C GLU A 392 -28.56 19.77 16.59
N SER A 393 -27.30 19.41 16.35
CA SER A 393 -26.89 18.68 15.14
C SER A 393 -27.32 17.22 15.17
N GLU A 394 -27.81 16.73 14.02
CA GLU A 394 -28.03 15.30 13.77
C GLU A 394 -26.73 14.50 13.59
N GLU A 395 -25.62 15.19 13.25
CA GLU A 395 -24.29 14.61 13.04
C GLU A 395 -23.25 15.19 14.03
N PRO A 396 -23.46 15.05 15.36
CA PRO A 396 -22.58 15.64 16.37
C PRO A 396 -21.15 15.09 16.32
N TRP A 397 -20.96 13.85 15.85
CA TRP A 397 -19.65 13.23 15.71
C TRP A 397 -18.74 13.98 14.71
N ARG A 398 -19.29 14.58 13.65
CA ARG A 398 -18.51 15.42 12.72
C ARG A 398 -18.00 16.69 13.38
N ILE A 399 -18.75 17.23 14.33
CA ILE A 399 -18.32 18.39 15.11
C ILE A 399 -17.16 17.98 16.02
N ILE A 400 -17.27 16.82 16.67
CA ILE A 400 -16.20 16.24 17.51
C ILE A 400 -14.90 16.11 16.72
N MET A 401 -14.95 15.57 15.49
CA MET A 401 -13.79 15.45 14.61
C MET A 401 -13.08 16.80 14.35
N CYS A 402 -13.84 17.89 14.24
CA CYS A 402 -13.27 19.21 13.98
C CYS A 402 -12.63 19.82 15.23
N ILE A 403 -13.21 19.57 16.41
CA ILE A 403 -12.81 20.23 17.65
C ILE A 403 -11.90 19.40 18.54
N GLY A 404 -11.78 18.09 18.32
CA GLY A 404 -11.14 17.21 19.29
C GLY A 404 -9.65 17.47 19.51
N ASN A 405 -8.97 18.10 18.54
CA ASN A 405 -7.57 18.54 18.66
C ASN A 405 -7.43 19.99 19.19
N TRP A 406 -8.50 20.61 19.69
CA TRP A 406 -8.44 21.97 20.21
C TRP A 406 -7.90 21.99 21.64
N GLU A 407 -6.76 22.65 21.82
CA GLU A 407 -6.14 22.84 23.13
C GLU A 407 -7.12 23.50 24.12
N GLY A 408 -7.33 22.85 25.27
CA GLY A 408 -8.19 23.33 26.35
C GLY A 408 -9.69 23.08 26.16
N ILE A 409 -10.12 22.45 25.06
CA ILE A 409 -11.55 22.22 24.82
C ILE A 409 -12.20 21.31 25.86
N HIS A 410 -11.45 20.32 26.35
CA HIS A 410 -11.86 19.42 27.41
C HIS A 410 -12.14 20.14 28.74
N GLN A 411 -11.59 21.35 28.94
CA GLN A 411 -11.81 22.15 30.15
C GLN A 411 -13.16 22.87 30.12
N ASN A 412 -13.77 23.00 28.93
CA ASN A 412 -15.08 23.61 28.78
C ASN A 412 -16.18 22.61 29.21
N LYS A 413 -16.70 22.84 30.42
CA LYS A 413 -17.78 22.00 31.00
C LYS A 413 -19.07 22.02 30.17
N ASP A 414 -19.35 23.11 29.45
CA ASP A 414 -20.58 23.22 28.66
C ASP A 414 -20.50 22.37 27.39
N ILE A 415 -19.30 22.22 26.81
CA ILE A 415 -19.07 21.28 25.70
C ILE A 415 -19.26 19.84 26.19
N GLY A 416 -18.71 19.49 27.35
CA GLY A 416 -18.94 18.17 27.97
C GLY A 416 -20.42 17.87 28.18
N LYS A 417 -21.18 18.83 28.73
CA LYS A 417 -22.64 18.74 28.90
C LYS A 417 -23.38 18.56 27.58
N ALA A 418 -23.01 19.33 26.56
CA ALA A 418 -23.63 19.25 25.25
C ALA A 418 -23.38 17.89 24.59
N LEU A 419 -22.14 17.39 24.65
CA LEU A 419 -21.77 16.07 24.15
C LEU A 419 -22.52 14.96 24.88
N ALA A 420 -22.61 15.02 26.21
CA ALA A 420 -23.38 14.06 27.00
C ALA A 420 -24.88 14.06 26.65
N ARG A 421 -25.48 15.24 26.45
CA ARG A 421 -26.88 15.36 25.98
C ARG A 421 -27.06 14.82 24.57
N SER A 422 -26.15 15.17 23.67
CA SER A 422 -26.16 14.72 22.27
C SER A 422 -26.01 13.19 22.20
N LEU A 423 -25.13 12.61 23.01
CA LEU A 423 -25.02 11.16 23.21
C LEU A 423 -26.34 10.55 23.67
N HIS A 424 -27.05 11.15 24.62
CA HIS A 424 -28.36 10.64 25.07
C HIS A 424 -29.47 10.72 24.01
N GLN A 425 -29.42 11.72 23.14
CA GLN A 425 -30.48 12.00 22.16
C GLN A 425 -30.21 11.37 20.80
N SER A 426 -28.95 11.05 20.48
CA SER A 426 -28.56 10.48 19.20
C SER A 426 -29.22 9.13 18.96
N GLU A 427 -29.76 8.94 17.75
CA GLU A 427 -30.23 7.64 17.27
C GLU A 427 -29.07 6.66 17.03
N LYS A 428 -27.86 7.18 16.81
CA LYS A 428 -26.63 6.42 16.55
C LYS A 428 -25.56 6.75 17.58
N PRO A 429 -25.77 6.43 18.88
CA PRO A 429 -24.84 6.80 19.94
C PRO A 429 -23.42 6.24 19.70
N TRP A 430 -23.31 5.06 19.08
CA TRP A 430 -22.03 4.42 18.78
C TRP A 430 -21.12 5.28 17.87
N ARG A 431 -21.65 6.07 16.93
CA ARG A 431 -20.86 6.99 16.09
C ARG A 431 -20.22 8.11 16.89
N VAL A 432 -20.94 8.58 17.91
CA VAL A 432 -20.45 9.64 18.78
C VAL A 432 -19.38 9.07 19.72
N VAL A 433 -19.64 7.88 20.27
CA VAL A 433 -18.68 7.15 21.13
C VAL A 433 -17.41 6.76 20.37
N SER A 434 -17.55 6.36 19.11
CA SER A 434 -16.43 5.99 18.26
C SER A 434 -15.50 7.19 18.00
N GLU A 435 -16.05 8.36 17.66
CA GLU A 435 -15.23 9.57 17.48
C GLU A 435 -14.62 10.10 18.78
N LEU A 436 -15.32 9.98 19.92
CA LEU A 436 -14.77 10.37 21.22
C LEU A 436 -13.52 9.58 21.63
N TYR A 437 -13.36 8.36 21.11
CA TYR A 437 -12.20 7.52 21.39
C TYR A 437 -10.87 8.18 21.01
N TYR A 438 -10.86 9.03 19.97
CA TYR A 438 -9.63 9.70 19.51
C TYR A 438 -9.16 10.83 20.43
N TYR A 439 -9.95 11.22 21.43
CA TYR A 439 -9.73 12.43 22.23
C TYR A 439 -9.76 12.15 23.73
N GLU A 440 -8.66 11.59 24.26
CA GLU A 440 -8.50 11.15 25.66
C GLU A 440 -8.88 12.22 26.70
N GLU A 441 -8.62 13.50 26.41
CA GLU A 441 -8.95 14.58 27.32
C GLU A 441 -10.47 14.82 27.43
N ILE A 442 -11.21 14.67 26.33
CA ILE A 442 -12.68 14.77 26.30
C ILE A 442 -13.29 13.54 26.95
N TRP A 443 -12.71 12.37 26.67
CA TRP A 443 -13.06 11.07 27.24
C TRP A 443 -13.12 11.09 28.77
N ASN A 444 -12.20 11.77 29.44
CA ASN A 444 -12.12 11.79 30.91
C ASN A 444 -13.22 12.65 31.59
N ASN A 445 -14.14 13.23 30.81
CA ASN A 445 -15.26 13.97 31.35
C ASN A 445 -16.30 13.02 31.97
N HIS A 446 -16.56 13.19 33.27
CA HIS A 446 -17.49 12.36 34.04
C HIS A 446 -18.92 12.31 33.45
N GLU A 447 -19.41 13.41 32.88
CA GLU A 447 -20.76 13.44 32.29
C GLU A 447 -20.83 12.65 30.98
N ILE A 448 -19.74 12.67 30.19
CA ILE A 448 -19.63 11.87 28.95
C ILE A 448 -19.54 10.39 29.31
N GLN A 449 -18.69 10.01 30.26
CA GLN A 449 -18.58 8.63 30.74
C GLN A 449 -19.93 8.11 31.25
N LYS A 450 -20.65 8.92 32.03
CA LYS A 450 -21.99 8.57 32.48
C LYS A 450 -22.96 8.41 31.30
N ALA A 451 -22.95 9.32 30.33
CA ALA A 451 -23.83 9.23 29.17
C ALA A 451 -23.54 7.99 28.32
N ILE A 452 -22.28 7.60 28.20
CA ILE A 452 -21.88 6.38 27.50
C ILE A 452 -22.36 5.15 28.26
N HIS A 453 -22.16 5.11 29.57
CA HIS A 453 -22.71 4.05 30.42
C HIS A 453 -24.24 3.92 30.28
N ASP A 454 -24.96 5.06 30.32
CA ASP A 454 -26.42 5.10 30.18
C ASP A 454 -26.88 4.62 28.78
N ARG A 455 -26.06 4.83 27.73
CA ARG A 455 -26.31 4.39 26.34
C ARG A 455 -25.66 3.05 25.96
N THR A 456 -24.90 2.42 26.87
CA THR A 456 -24.26 1.11 26.63
C THR A 456 -25.26 0.06 26.11
N PRO A 457 -26.49 -0.08 26.65
CA PRO A 457 -27.46 -1.04 26.13
C PRO A 457 -27.81 -0.85 24.65
N ASP A 458 -27.93 0.40 24.20
CA ASP A 458 -28.27 0.72 22.81
C ASP A 458 -27.10 0.43 21.86
N ILE A 459 -25.87 0.71 22.29
CA ILE A 459 -24.65 0.39 21.54
C ILE A 459 -24.51 -1.12 21.40
N ILE A 460 -24.72 -1.86 22.49
CA ILE A 460 -24.69 -3.33 22.51
C ILE A 460 -25.79 -3.89 21.58
N GLN A 461 -27.00 -3.34 21.63
CA GLN A 461 -28.09 -3.76 20.76
C GLN A 461 -27.75 -3.53 19.28
N ALA A 462 -27.16 -2.39 18.93
CA ALA A 462 -26.76 -2.06 17.57
C ALA A 462 -25.64 -2.99 17.05
N ILE A 463 -24.68 -3.37 17.91
CA ILE A 463 -23.69 -4.41 17.61
C ILE A 463 -24.38 -5.73 17.28
N GLY A 464 -25.35 -6.14 18.11
CA GLY A 464 -26.09 -7.39 17.93
C GLY A 464 -26.95 -7.43 16.66
N ASN A 465 -27.51 -6.29 16.26
CA ASN A 465 -28.29 -6.17 15.02
C ASN A 465 -27.42 -5.94 13.76
N ALA A 466 -26.09 -5.87 13.90
CA ALA A 466 -25.15 -5.52 12.83
C ALA A 466 -25.49 -4.19 12.11
N GLU A 467 -26.10 -3.23 12.83
CA GLU A 467 -26.45 -1.89 12.31
C GLU A 467 -25.23 -0.95 12.22
N VAL A 468 -24.11 -1.37 12.80
CA VAL A 468 -22.93 -0.54 13.04
C VAL A 468 -21.81 -0.94 12.09
N GLU A 469 -21.09 0.03 11.54
CA GLU A 469 -19.87 -0.26 10.79
C GLU A 469 -18.80 -0.80 11.73
N TRP A 470 -18.12 -1.88 11.35
CA TRP A 470 -17.12 -2.54 12.21
C TRP A 470 -16.00 -1.62 12.71
N GLY A 471 -15.65 -0.57 11.97
CA GLY A 471 -14.72 0.47 12.44
C GLY A 471 -15.25 1.22 13.67
N GLU A 472 -16.54 1.53 13.70
CA GLU A 472 -17.23 2.18 14.81
C GLU A 472 -17.35 1.22 16.01
N ILE A 473 -17.68 -0.06 15.76
CA ILE A 473 -17.71 -1.11 16.81
C ILE A 473 -16.35 -1.24 17.47
N SER A 474 -15.29 -1.38 16.68
CA SER A 474 -13.90 -1.51 17.15
C SER A 474 -13.51 -0.38 18.10
N GLN A 475 -13.92 0.86 17.81
CA GLN A 475 -13.66 2.01 18.67
C GLN A 475 -14.52 1.98 19.94
N CYS A 476 -15.80 1.59 19.85
CA CYS A 476 -16.67 1.42 21.01
C CYS A 476 -16.18 0.32 21.97
N LEU A 477 -15.59 -0.76 21.46
CA LEU A 477 -15.04 -1.85 22.28
C LEU A 477 -13.76 -1.49 23.03
N ASN A 478 -13.16 -0.33 22.75
CA ASN A 478 -12.07 0.16 23.58
C ASN A 478 -12.58 0.72 24.92
N TRP A 479 -13.89 0.85 25.09
CA TRP A 479 -14.51 1.32 26.33
C TRP A 479 -14.66 0.15 27.32
N PRO A 480 -14.01 0.17 28.51
CA PRO A 480 -14.10 -0.92 29.48
C PRO A 480 -15.53 -1.25 29.91
N GLU A 481 -16.40 -0.25 30.02
CA GLU A 481 -17.81 -0.39 30.37
C GLU A 481 -18.58 -1.15 29.29
N ILE A 482 -18.24 -0.94 28.01
CA ILE A 482 -18.86 -1.67 26.89
C ILE A 482 -18.21 -3.05 26.78
N ALA A 483 -16.89 -3.15 26.82
CA ALA A 483 -16.15 -4.40 26.63
C ALA A 483 -16.30 -5.40 27.79
N GLY A 484 -16.54 -4.91 29.01
CA GLY A 484 -16.65 -5.71 30.22
C GLY A 484 -18.07 -6.21 30.52
N GLU A 485 -19.09 -5.74 29.79
CA GLU A 485 -20.47 -6.15 30.02
C GLU A 485 -20.79 -7.51 29.38
N GLU A 486 -21.41 -8.41 30.16
CA GLU A 486 -21.86 -9.72 29.68
C GLU A 486 -22.80 -9.61 28.47
N ARG A 487 -23.61 -8.55 28.44
CA ARG A 487 -24.52 -8.25 27.34
C ARG A 487 -23.80 -8.00 26.03
N THR A 488 -22.56 -7.51 26.07
CA THR A 488 -21.73 -7.32 24.88
C THR A 488 -21.35 -8.66 24.26
N TYR A 489 -20.99 -9.65 25.07
CA TYR A 489 -20.74 -11.01 24.58
C TYR A 489 -21.99 -11.64 23.98
N GLN A 490 -23.16 -11.43 24.61
CA GLN A 490 -24.45 -11.87 24.07
C GLN A 490 -24.79 -11.20 22.74
N ALA A 491 -24.48 -9.91 22.58
CA ALA A 491 -24.65 -9.22 21.31
C ALA A 491 -23.71 -9.76 20.22
N PHE A 492 -22.46 -10.06 20.54
CA PHE A 492 -21.56 -10.75 19.60
C PHE A 492 -22.08 -12.14 19.21
N ALA A 493 -22.51 -12.93 20.19
CA ALA A 493 -23.11 -14.23 19.93
C ALA A 493 -24.33 -14.12 19.01
N ARG A 494 -25.19 -13.12 19.25
CA ARG A 494 -26.34 -12.82 18.39
C ARG A 494 -25.93 -12.40 16.98
N ALA A 495 -24.96 -11.49 16.86
CA ALA A 495 -24.45 -11.03 15.56
C ALA A 495 -23.82 -12.18 14.76
N ILE A 496 -23.08 -13.08 15.40
CA ILE A 496 -22.53 -14.28 14.75
C ILE A 496 -23.66 -15.21 14.29
N ARG A 497 -24.68 -15.40 15.13
CA ARG A 497 -25.81 -16.31 14.85
C ARG A 497 -26.74 -15.81 13.74
N GLU A 498 -27.05 -14.52 13.75
CA GLU A 498 -28.05 -13.91 12.87
C GLU A 498 -27.44 -13.34 11.58
N SER A 499 -26.11 -13.28 11.45
CA SER A 499 -25.44 -12.79 10.25
C SER A 499 -25.47 -13.80 9.11
N ASP A 500 -25.80 -13.33 7.91
CA ASP A 500 -25.62 -14.09 6.66
C ASP A 500 -24.13 -14.39 6.35
N ARG A 501 -23.20 -13.66 6.99
CA ARG A 501 -21.74 -13.77 6.79
C ARG A 501 -20.97 -13.84 8.12
N PRO A 502 -21.12 -14.94 8.89
CA PRO A 502 -20.51 -15.06 10.21
C PRO A 502 -18.98 -15.03 10.18
N SER A 503 -18.33 -15.44 9.08
CA SER A 503 -16.87 -15.34 8.97
C SER A 503 -16.40 -13.89 8.96
N LEU A 504 -17.15 -12.97 8.36
CA LEU A 504 -16.82 -11.55 8.36
C LEU A 504 -16.90 -10.97 9.78
N VAL A 505 -17.89 -11.38 10.57
CA VAL A 505 -18.02 -10.98 11.97
C VAL A 505 -16.77 -11.41 12.76
N LEU A 506 -16.33 -12.66 12.59
CA LEU A 506 -15.15 -13.20 13.25
C LEU A 506 -13.83 -12.58 12.76
N GLU A 507 -13.67 -12.34 11.44
CA GLU A 507 -12.52 -11.64 10.86
C GLU A 507 -12.33 -10.26 11.50
N ARG A 508 -13.44 -9.54 11.71
CA ARG A 508 -13.40 -8.21 12.31
C ARG A 508 -13.01 -8.25 13.78
N ILE A 509 -13.45 -9.27 14.53
CA ILE A 509 -12.99 -9.51 15.91
C ILE A 509 -11.47 -9.76 15.92
N ASN A 510 -10.94 -10.55 14.98
CA ASN A 510 -9.50 -10.79 14.84
C ASN A 510 -8.71 -9.54 14.46
N GLN A 511 -9.22 -8.72 13.53
CA GLN A 511 -8.61 -7.44 13.15
C GLN A 511 -8.47 -6.51 14.35
N TRP A 512 -9.49 -6.45 15.23
CA TRP A 512 -9.42 -5.69 16.47
C TRP A 512 -8.29 -6.15 17.39
N GLN A 513 -8.12 -7.48 17.55
CA GLN A 513 -7.03 -8.03 18.36
C GLN A 513 -5.65 -7.56 17.86
N ASN A 514 -5.47 -7.51 16.54
CA ASN A 514 -4.22 -7.08 15.92
C ASN A 514 -3.97 -5.57 16.06
N LEU A 515 -5.01 -4.74 16.02
CA LEU A 515 -4.91 -3.30 16.31
C LEU A 515 -4.56 -3.02 17.77
N LYS A 516 -5.10 -3.81 18.71
CA LYS A 516 -4.79 -3.64 20.14
C LYS A 516 -3.35 -4.02 20.49
N LYS A 517 -2.73 -4.98 19.78
CA LYS A 517 -1.29 -5.29 19.94
C LYS A 517 -0.38 -4.09 19.62
N THR A 518 -0.87 -3.09 18.88
CA THR A 518 -0.10 -1.89 18.51
C THR A 518 -0.39 -0.68 19.40
N LEU A 519 -1.49 -0.68 20.16
CA LEU A 519 -1.93 0.45 20.98
C LEU A 519 -1.84 0.10 22.48
N VAL A 520 -0.96 0.79 23.21
CA VAL A 520 -0.64 0.55 24.62
C VAL A 520 -1.74 1.12 25.53
N PHE A 521 -2.94 0.51 25.56
CA PHE A 521 -3.97 0.90 26.53
C PHE A 521 -4.81 -0.30 27.01
N GLY A 522 -4.89 -0.45 28.34
CA GLY A 522 -5.94 -1.15 29.11
C GLY A 522 -5.99 -2.69 29.06
N GLU A 523 -5.87 -3.30 30.24
CA GLU A 523 -5.86 -4.77 30.53
C GLU A 523 -7.12 -5.56 30.17
N VAL A 524 -8.17 -4.95 29.60
CA VAL A 524 -9.39 -5.72 29.24
C VAL A 524 -9.09 -6.58 28.02
N ASN A 525 -8.81 -7.86 28.26
CA ASN A 525 -8.53 -8.84 27.21
C ASN A 525 -9.84 -9.36 26.61
N LEU A 526 -10.62 -8.45 26.02
CA LEU A 526 -11.96 -8.71 25.47
C LEU A 526 -11.97 -9.93 24.56
N VAL A 527 -10.94 -10.11 23.72
CA VAL A 527 -10.84 -11.27 22.82
C VAL A 527 -10.64 -12.57 23.60
N GLU A 528 -9.84 -12.59 24.67
CA GLU A 528 -9.74 -13.79 25.52
C GLU A 528 -11.05 -14.07 26.27
N ASN A 529 -11.79 -13.03 26.65
CA ASN A 529 -13.13 -13.21 27.22
C ASN A 529 -14.12 -13.73 26.17
N LEU A 530 -14.10 -13.22 24.94
CA LEU A 530 -14.92 -13.70 23.83
C LEU A 530 -14.62 -15.17 23.50
N LYS A 531 -13.34 -15.53 23.47
CA LYS A 531 -12.87 -16.90 23.24
C LYS A 531 -13.36 -17.88 24.31
N THR A 532 -13.52 -17.43 25.56
CA THR A 532 -13.95 -18.28 26.68
C THR A 532 -15.46 -18.20 26.96
N ASN A 533 -16.17 -17.24 26.36
CA ASN A 533 -17.60 -17.06 26.58
C ASN A 533 -18.43 -18.17 25.91
N VAL A 534 -19.32 -18.78 26.69
CA VAL A 534 -20.12 -19.94 26.26
C VAL A 534 -21.11 -19.57 25.15
N ASP A 535 -21.78 -18.42 25.25
CA ASP A 535 -22.78 -17.99 24.26
C ASP A 535 -22.12 -17.73 22.90
N VAL A 536 -20.92 -17.14 22.90
CA VAL A 536 -20.13 -16.91 21.67
C VAL A 536 -19.69 -18.24 21.06
N GLN A 537 -19.19 -19.18 21.87
CA GLN A 537 -18.83 -20.51 21.37
C GLN A 537 -20.04 -21.26 20.80
N GLU A 538 -21.21 -21.18 21.44
CA GLU A 538 -22.46 -21.76 20.93
C GLU A 538 -22.90 -21.11 19.62
N ALA A 539 -22.76 -19.79 19.50
CA ALA A 539 -23.04 -19.07 18.25
C ALA A 539 -22.08 -19.50 17.12
N ILE A 540 -20.80 -19.70 17.41
CA ILE A 540 -19.83 -20.24 16.44
C ILE A 540 -20.22 -21.66 16.01
N VAL A 541 -20.61 -22.53 16.96
CA VAL A 541 -21.12 -23.88 16.65
C VAL A 541 -22.32 -23.81 15.71
N GLN A 542 -23.25 -22.90 15.96
CA GLN A 542 -24.42 -22.72 15.12
C GLN A 542 -24.04 -22.19 13.73
N ALA A 543 -23.19 -21.16 13.65
CA ALA A 543 -22.69 -20.62 12.39
C ALA A 543 -22.00 -21.68 11.54
N ILE A 544 -21.19 -22.57 12.14
CA ILE A 544 -20.56 -23.69 11.42
C ILE A 544 -21.58 -24.67 10.86
N ARG A 545 -22.70 -24.91 11.56
CA ARG A 545 -23.73 -25.87 11.13
C ARG A 545 -24.66 -25.31 10.06
N GLU A 546 -24.98 -24.03 10.13
CA GLU A 546 -26.05 -23.41 9.37
C GLU A 546 -25.56 -22.54 8.20
N SER A 547 -24.29 -22.12 8.22
CA SER A 547 -23.73 -21.26 7.18
C SER A 547 -22.99 -22.03 6.10
N ASP A 548 -23.15 -21.59 4.85
CA ASP A 548 -22.32 -22.00 3.71
C ASP A 548 -20.85 -21.55 3.85
N GLU A 549 -20.55 -20.61 4.76
CA GLU A 549 -19.20 -20.10 5.05
C GLU A 549 -18.47 -20.90 6.15
N ALA A 550 -18.94 -22.11 6.51
CA ALA A 550 -18.34 -22.92 7.57
C ALA A 550 -16.82 -23.10 7.45
N SER A 551 -16.27 -23.20 6.22
CA SER A 551 -14.82 -23.27 6.01
C SER A 551 -14.08 -21.96 6.26
N LEU A 552 -14.72 -20.81 6.04
CA LEU A 552 -14.14 -19.49 6.31
C LEU A 552 -14.20 -19.16 7.81
N VAL A 553 -15.25 -19.63 8.51
CA VAL A 553 -15.30 -19.56 9.97
C VAL A 553 -14.09 -20.26 10.62
N VAL A 554 -13.61 -21.37 10.03
CA VAL A 554 -12.39 -22.07 10.49
C VAL A 554 -11.14 -21.22 10.36
N ASP A 555 -11.00 -20.44 9.28
CA ASP A 555 -9.85 -19.56 9.10
C ASP A 555 -9.76 -18.53 10.23
N GLU A 556 -10.91 -18.02 10.66
CA GLU A 556 -10.97 -16.98 11.67
C GLU A 556 -10.81 -17.50 13.10
N ILE A 557 -11.28 -18.71 13.42
CA ILE A 557 -11.09 -19.28 14.77
C ILE A 557 -9.78 -20.08 14.90
N GLY A 558 -8.97 -20.16 13.85
CA GLY A 558 -7.78 -21.03 13.77
C GLY A 558 -6.73 -20.80 14.87
N ASP A 559 -6.69 -19.58 15.42
CA ASP A 559 -5.76 -19.16 16.49
C ASP A 559 -6.45 -19.06 17.87
N TRP A 560 -7.72 -19.48 17.99
CA TRP A 560 -8.49 -19.41 19.23
C TRP A 560 -8.43 -20.75 19.97
N GLU A 561 -7.34 -21.01 20.70
CA GLU A 561 -7.08 -22.29 21.36
C GLU A 561 -8.23 -22.77 22.26
N GLU A 562 -8.89 -21.85 22.98
CA GLU A 562 -10.01 -22.15 23.88
C GLU A 562 -11.26 -22.61 23.11
N VAL A 563 -11.52 -21.97 21.97
CA VAL A 563 -12.63 -22.31 21.06
C VAL A 563 -12.33 -23.61 20.33
N ILE A 564 -11.10 -23.79 19.85
CA ILE A 564 -10.60 -25.07 19.32
C ILE A 564 -10.53 -26.15 20.41
N GLY A 565 -10.59 -25.81 21.69
CA GLY A 565 -10.72 -26.79 22.77
C GLY A 565 -12.11 -27.41 22.87
N ASN A 566 -13.16 -26.72 22.37
CA ASN A 566 -14.55 -27.11 22.58
C ASN A 566 -14.96 -28.30 21.69
N ALA A 567 -15.36 -29.40 22.33
CA ALA A 567 -15.81 -30.62 21.65
C ALA A 567 -17.05 -30.42 20.76
N ALA A 568 -17.93 -29.46 21.09
CA ALA A 568 -19.09 -29.12 20.28
C ALA A 568 -18.68 -28.53 18.92
N ILE A 569 -17.59 -27.75 18.91
CA ILE A 569 -17.01 -27.17 17.68
C ILE A 569 -16.39 -28.27 16.83
N HIS A 570 -15.68 -29.24 17.41
CA HIS A 570 -15.16 -30.39 16.64
C HIS A 570 -16.27 -31.17 15.97
N LYS A 571 -17.36 -31.41 16.70
CA LYS A 571 -18.52 -32.11 16.15
C LYS A 571 -19.18 -31.31 15.03
N ALA A 572 -19.40 -30.01 15.22
CA ALA A 572 -19.97 -29.15 14.20
C ALA A 572 -19.11 -29.10 12.92
N LEU A 573 -17.79 -28.94 13.07
CA LEU A 573 -16.85 -28.97 11.94
C LEU A 573 -16.84 -30.32 11.23
N ALA A 574 -16.88 -31.42 11.98
CA ALA A 574 -16.97 -32.76 11.43
C ALA A 574 -18.27 -32.95 10.62
N ASP A 575 -19.41 -32.47 11.14
CA ASP A 575 -20.70 -32.56 10.46
C ASP A 575 -20.75 -31.66 9.21
N ALA A 576 -20.26 -30.42 9.31
CA ALA A 576 -20.16 -29.48 8.18
C ALA A 576 -19.21 -29.98 7.08
N LEU A 577 -18.08 -30.56 7.46
CA LEU A 577 -17.14 -31.18 6.52
C LEU A 577 -17.78 -32.34 5.75
N ARG A 578 -18.58 -33.19 6.40
CA ARG A 578 -19.31 -34.27 5.73
C ARG A 578 -20.41 -33.75 4.79
N ALA A 579 -21.06 -32.65 5.16
CA ALA A 579 -22.12 -32.04 4.36
C ALA A 579 -21.60 -31.18 3.19
N SER A 580 -20.31 -30.81 3.19
CA SER A 580 -19.73 -29.93 2.20
C SER A 580 -19.70 -30.55 0.79
N GLU A 581 -20.15 -29.79 -0.22
CA GLU A 581 -20.01 -30.19 -1.63
C GLU A 581 -18.55 -30.22 -2.11
N LYS A 582 -17.69 -29.39 -1.49
CA LYS A 582 -16.26 -29.27 -1.81
C LYS A 582 -15.42 -29.52 -0.55
N PRO A 583 -15.42 -30.75 -0.03
CA PRO A 583 -14.81 -31.05 1.26
C PRO A 583 -13.30 -30.80 1.26
N TRP A 584 -12.62 -30.89 0.12
CA TRP A 584 -11.18 -30.62 0.02
C TRP A 584 -10.81 -29.14 0.26
N HIS A 585 -11.65 -28.18 -0.13
CA HIS A 585 -11.45 -26.76 0.22
C HIS A 585 -11.50 -26.58 1.74
N PHE A 586 -12.51 -27.19 2.37
CA PHE A 586 -12.70 -27.16 3.81
C PHE A 586 -11.49 -27.79 4.53
N LEU A 587 -11.04 -28.97 4.06
CA LEU A 587 -9.88 -29.66 4.61
C LEU A 587 -8.60 -28.84 4.50
N PHE A 588 -8.41 -28.08 3.42
CA PHE A 588 -7.25 -27.21 3.28
C PHE A 588 -7.21 -26.14 4.37
N ARG A 589 -8.36 -25.57 4.75
CA ARG A 589 -8.47 -24.61 5.87
C ARG A 589 -8.29 -25.25 7.24
N ILE A 590 -8.85 -26.45 7.47
CA ILE A 590 -8.55 -27.18 8.72
C ILE A 590 -7.06 -27.53 8.79
N SER A 591 -6.41 -27.79 7.65
CA SER A 591 -5.02 -28.23 7.61
C SER A 591 -4.00 -27.20 8.10
N SER A 592 -4.35 -25.91 8.05
CA SER A 592 -3.54 -24.82 8.61
C SER A 592 -3.64 -24.72 10.13
N CYS A 593 -4.60 -25.37 10.79
CA CYS A 593 -4.77 -25.32 12.24
C CYS A 593 -4.25 -26.60 12.92
N ASP A 594 -3.03 -26.54 13.46
CA ASP A 594 -2.32 -27.67 14.08
C ASP A 594 -3.13 -28.43 15.14
N GLU A 595 -3.92 -27.71 15.94
CA GLU A 595 -4.69 -28.29 17.04
C GLU A 595 -5.94 -29.04 16.56
N LEU A 596 -6.64 -28.55 15.54
CA LEU A 596 -7.80 -29.23 14.96
C LEU A 596 -7.41 -30.58 14.33
N ARG A 597 -6.22 -30.68 13.73
CA ARG A 597 -5.71 -31.92 13.10
C ARG A 597 -5.57 -33.10 14.07
N LYS A 598 -5.46 -32.81 15.36
CA LYS A 598 -5.27 -33.81 16.42
C LYS A 598 -6.60 -34.32 16.99
N LYS A 599 -7.74 -33.70 16.63
CA LYS A 599 -9.03 -34.00 17.24
C LYS A 599 -9.69 -35.19 16.54
N GLU A 600 -10.02 -36.21 17.32
CA GLU A 600 -10.60 -37.47 16.83
C GLU A 600 -11.89 -37.28 15.99
N PRO A 601 -12.86 -36.41 16.35
CA PRO A 601 -14.07 -36.22 15.53
C PRO A 601 -13.77 -35.73 14.12
N ILE A 602 -12.78 -34.86 13.97
CA ILE A 602 -12.34 -34.30 12.68
C ILE A 602 -11.65 -35.39 11.87
N LEU A 603 -10.76 -36.18 12.49
CA LEU A 603 -10.11 -37.31 11.83
C LEU A 603 -11.13 -38.36 11.33
N GLN A 604 -12.16 -38.68 12.12
CA GLN A 604 -13.22 -39.60 11.69
C GLN A 604 -14.04 -39.03 10.53
N ALA A 605 -14.33 -37.72 10.53
CA ALA A 605 -15.00 -37.08 9.40
C ALA A 605 -14.13 -37.09 8.13
N VAL A 606 -12.83 -36.82 8.23
CA VAL A 606 -11.87 -36.94 7.12
C VAL A 606 -11.89 -38.34 6.52
N ILE A 607 -11.80 -39.38 7.37
CA ILE A 607 -11.81 -40.78 6.94
C ILE A 607 -13.10 -41.11 6.19
N GLN A 608 -14.25 -40.65 6.71
CA GLN A 608 -15.54 -40.87 6.07
C GLN A 608 -15.64 -40.14 4.73
N VAL A 609 -15.29 -38.85 4.68
CA VAL A 609 -15.28 -38.06 3.45
C VAL A 609 -14.37 -38.69 2.40
N LEU A 610 -13.19 -39.20 2.79
CA LEU A 610 -12.29 -39.91 1.90
C LEU A 610 -12.95 -41.16 1.30
N ARG A 611 -13.70 -41.91 2.12
CA ARG A 611 -14.42 -43.12 1.67
C ARG A 611 -15.57 -42.81 0.74
N GLU A 612 -16.22 -41.66 0.88
CA GLU A 612 -17.47 -41.33 0.17
C GLU A 612 -17.27 -40.41 -1.05
N THR A 613 -16.21 -39.60 -1.07
CA THR A 613 -15.98 -38.60 -2.14
C THR A 613 -15.72 -39.22 -3.52
N SER A 614 -16.14 -38.55 -4.60
CA SER A 614 -15.72 -38.87 -5.97
C SER A 614 -14.32 -38.35 -6.31
N GLU A 615 -13.74 -37.49 -5.46
CA GLU A 615 -12.45 -36.82 -5.68
C GLU A 615 -11.41 -37.15 -4.58
N PRO A 616 -11.06 -38.43 -4.35
CA PRO A 616 -10.22 -38.84 -3.22
C PRO A 616 -8.80 -38.27 -3.27
N ALA A 617 -8.28 -37.97 -4.46
CA ALA A 617 -6.93 -37.41 -4.64
C ALA A 617 -6.78 -36.02 -4.00
N TRP A 618 -7.81 -35.15 -4.07
CA TRP A 618 -7.78 -33.82 -3.48
C TRP A 618 -7.88 -33.86 -1.95
N VAL A 619 -8.70 -34.78 -1.42
CA VAL A 619 -8.80 -35.03 0.02
C VAL A 619 -7.45 -35.49 0.58
N ILE A 620 -6.78 -36.44 -0.08
CA ILE A 620 -5.44 -36.92 0.32
C ILE A 620 -4.40 -35.81 0.22
N GLY A 621 -4.45 -34.98 -0.84
CA GLY A 621 -3.59 -33.82 -0.97
C GLY A 621 -3.72 -32.85 0.19
N ALA A 622 -4.96 -32.54 0.60
CA ALA A 622 -5.24 -31.61 1.70
C ALA A 622 -4.78 -32.13 3.08
N VAL A 623 -4.84 -33.44 3.32
CA VAL A 623 -4.45 -34.05 4.61
C VAL A 623 -3.04 -34.65 4.60
N SER A 624 -2.31 -34.51 3.50
CA SER A 624 -0.97 -35.07 3.30
C SER A 624 0.02 -34.63 4.40
N HIS A 625 -0.10 -33.40 4.87
CA HIS A 625 0.73 -32.85 5.94
C HIS A 625 0.29 -33.26 7.36
N TRP A 626 -0.86 -33.95 7.52
CA TRP A 626 -1.38 -34.35 8.84
C TRP A 626 -0.67 -35.59 9.37
N ARG A 627 0.32 -35.40 10.25
CA ARG A 627 1.05 -36.51 10.88
C ARG A 627 0.15 -37.48 11.66
N GLU A 628 -0.86 -36.96 12.36
CA GLU A 628 -1.75 -37.81 13.17
C GLU A 628 -2.70 -38.65 12.30
N ALA A 629 -3.23 -38.08 11.20
CA ALA A 629 -3.99 -38.86 10.23
C ALA A 629 -3.14 -40.00 9.64
N ARG A 630 -1.87 -39.73 9.29
CA ARG A 630 -0.94 -40.74 8.77
C ARG A 630 -0.68 -41.90 9.75
N LYS A 631 -0.75 -41.67 11.06
CA LYS A 631 -0.58 -42.73 12.07
C LYS A 631 -1.86 -43.54 12.30
N SER A 632 -3.01 -43.05 11.88
CA SER A 632 -4.29 -43.73 12.07
C SER A 632 -4.43 -44.88 11.10
N GLU A 633 -4.51 -46.11 11.63
CA GLU A 633 -4.70 -47.33 10.86
C GLU A 633 -5.99 -47.27 10.01
N LYS A 634 -7.07 -46.69 10.57
CA LYS A 634 -8.35 -46.49 9.86
C LYS A 634 -8.21 -45.53 8.68
N PHE A 635 -7.37 -44.50 8.80
CA PHE A 635 -7.09 -43.59 7.70
C PHE A 635 -6.24 -44.28 6.62
N GLN A 636 -5.21 -45.03 7.01
CA GLN A 636 -4.40 -45.82 6.08
C GLN A 636 -5.22 -46.88 5.33
N GLU A 637 -6.17 -47.53 6.02
CA GLU A 637 -7.16 -48.43 5.42
C GLU A 637 -8.06 -47.69 4.42
N ALA A 638 -8.65 -46.56 4.81
CA ALA A 638 -9.47 -45.76 3.90
C ALA A 638 -8.72 -45.25 2.66
N VAL A 639 -7.43 -44.90 2.79
CA VAL A 639 -6.57 -44.55 1.65
C VAL A 639 -6.37 -45.77 0.74
N ARG A 640 -6.08 -46.95 1.31
CA ARG A 640 -5.91 -48.20 0.56
C ARG A 640 -7.15 -48.54 -0.26
N ASP A 641 -8.34 -48.42 0.34
CA ASP A 641 -9.61 -48.71 -0.32
C ASP A 641 -9.86 -47.81 -1.54
N ARG A 642 -9.30 -46.60 -1.56
CA ARG A 642 -9.49 -45.61 -2.64
C ARG A 642 -8.33 -45.55 -3.64
N ILE A 643 -7.29 -46.39 -3.50
CA ILE A 643 -6.14 -46.45 -4.43
C ILE A 643 -6.54 -46.51 -5.91
N PRO A 644 -7.51 -47.36 -6.32
CA PRO A 644 -7.90 -47.45 -7.73
C PRO A 644 -8.44 -46.12 -8.28
N ASP A 645 -9.30 -45.45 -7.52
CA ASP A 645 -9.90 -44.16 -7.92
C ASP A 645 -8.87 -43.04 -8.00
N ILE A 646 -7.92 -43.03 -7.03
CA ILE A 646 -6.81 -42.07 -7.02
C ILE A 646 -5.95 -42.26 -8.26
N ALA A 647 -5.62 -43.51 -8.57
CA ALA A 647 -4.82 -43.83 -9.74
C ALA A 647 -5.53 -43.45 -11.05
N GLN A 648 -6.82 -43.76 -11.16
CA GLN A 648 -7.63 -43.38 -12.31
C GLN A 648 -7.69 -41.85 -12.49
N ALA A 649 -7.88 -41.09 -11.41
CA ALA A 649 -7.86 -39.63 -11.43
C ALA A 649 -6.50 -39.07 -11.87
N ILE A 650 -5.40 -39.68 -11.43
CA ILE A 650 -4.03 -39.30 -11.83
C ILE A 650 -3.79 -39.60 -13.31
N CYS A 651 -4.17 -40.79 -13.79
CA CYS A 651 -4.01 -41.17 -15.20
C CYS A 651 -4.89 -40.33 -16.15
N GLY A 652 -6.05 -39.85 -15.67
CA GLY A 652 -6.99 -39.01 -16.43
C GLY A 652 -6.69 -37.50 -16.39
N SER A 653 -5.84 -37.03 -15.47
CA SER A 653 -5.51 -35.60 -15.34
C SER A 653 -4.63 -35.11 -16.49
N LYS A 654 -4.97 -33.95 -17.08
CA LYS A 654 -4.13 -33.22 -18.05
C LYS A 654 -2.80 -32.72 -17.44
N TYR A 655 -2.71 -32.67 -16.12
CA TYR A 655 -1.53 -32.26 -15.37
C TYR A 655 -1.10 -33.42 -14.46
N PRO A 656 -0.03 -34.17 -14.78
CA PRO A 656 0.39 -35.29 -13.94
C PRO A 656 0.89 -34.76 -12.59
N THR A 657 0.09 -34.92 -11.55
CA THR A 657 0.54 -34.80 -10.15
C THR A 657 1.53 -35.93 -9.90
N TRP A 658 2.71 -35.63 -9.38
CA TRP A 658 3.82 -36.59 -9.35
C TRP A 658 3.56 -37.72 -8.35
N VAL A 659 3.62 -38.95 -8.87
CA VAL A 659 3.73 -40.17 -8.07
C VAL A 659 5.20 -40.57 -8.06
N LEU A 660 5.88 -40.36 -6.93
CA LEU A 660 7.22 -40.88 -6.67
C LEU A 660 7.11 -42.35 -6.24
N ILE A 661 8.04 -43.20 -6.65
CA ILE A 661 8.13 -44.59 -6.16
C ILE A 661 9.57 -44.85 -5.70
N ASP A 662 9.73 -45.37 -4.49
CA ASP A 662 11.02 -45.75 -3.91
C ASP A 662 11.43 -47.18 -4.29
N ILE A 663 12.74 -47.46 -4.28
CA ILE A 663 13.42 -48.73 -4.63
C ILE A 663 13.00 -49.96 -3.82
N ARG A 664 12.11 -49.82 -2.85
CA ARG A 664 11.55 -50.92 -2.06
C ARG A 664 10.08 -51.22 -2.40
N GLY A 665 9.56 -50.62 -3.48
CA GLY A 665 8.20 -50.88 -3.94
C GLY A 665 7.14 -49.90 -3.42
N TRP A 666 7.53 -48.75 -2.85
CA TRP A 666 6.58 -47.87 -2.15
C TRP A 666 6.04 -46.73 -3.01
N LEU A 667 4.72 -46.45 -2.99
CA LEU A 667 4.07 -45.31 -3.68
C LEU A 667 4.16 -44.01 -2.84
N TYR A 668 4.51 -42.88 -3.45
CA TYR A 668 4.59 -41.56 -2.83
C TYR A 668 3.82 -40.55 -3.68
N LEU A 669 2.91 -39.78 -3.09
CA LEU A 669 2.27 -38.63 -3.76
C LEU A 669 3.02 -37.36 -3.35
N SER A 670 3.46 -36.52 -4.30
CA SER A 670 4.19 -35.28 -4.01
C SER A 670 3.55 -34.08 -4.71
N ASN A 671 3.39 -32.98 -3.97
CA ASN A 671 2.92 -31.70 -4.50
C ASN A 671 4.08 -30.93 -5.20
N ARG A 672 3.73 -30.12 -6.20
CA ARG A 672 4.56 -29.57 -7.27
C ARG A 672 5.77 -28.74 -6.83
N ASP A 673 5.81 -28.23 -5.61
CA ASP A 673 6.74 -27.17 -5.20
C ASP A 673 7.77 -27.55 -4.12
N ASP A 674 7.73 -28.76 -3.55
CA ASP A 674 8.67 -29.12 -2.46
C ASP A 674 9.11 -30.59 -2.51
N ILE A 675 10.05 -30.91 -3.40
CA ILE A 675 10.62 -32.27 -3.57
C ILE A 675 11.42 -32.74 -2.33
N ASN A 676 11.74 -31.85 -1.40
CA ASN A 676 12.75 -32.14 -0.39
C ASN A 676 12.27 -32.57 0.99
N LYS A 677 10.97 -32.54 1.34
CA LYS A 677 10.55 -32.97 2.70
C LYS A 677 9.17 -33.61 2.77
N GLU A 678 9.18 -34.85 3.26
CA GLU A 678 8.08 -35.62 3.86
C GLU A 678 7.38 -36.69 2.99
N ILE A 679 7.47 -37.93 3.50
CA ILE A 679 6.90 -39.17 2.99
C ILE A 679 5.47 -39.32 3.53
N LEU A 680 4.49 -39.52 2.65
CA LEU A 680 3.06 -39.61 3.02
C LEU A 680 2.62 -40.97 3.57
N GLY A 681 3.39 -42.02 3.28
CA GLY A 681 3.15 -43.39 3.67
C GLY A 681 4.02 -44.32 2.84
N THR A 682 4.03 -45.60 3.20
CA THR A 682 4.74 -46.67 2.51
C THR A 682 3.70 -47.76 2.20
N TRP A 683 3.36 -48.02 0.92
CA TRP A 683 2.58 -49.20 0.43
C TRP A 683 3.30 -50.12 -0.58
N GLU A 684 3.30 -51.45 -0.42
CA GLU A 684 4.02 -52.35 -1.35
C GLU A 684 3.39 -52.33 -2.75
N LEU A 685 4.24 -52.32 -3.78
CA LEU A 685 3.86 -52.21 -5.19
C LEU A 685 3.00 -53.38 -5.67
N SER A 686 3.09 -54.52 -4.98
CA SER A 686 2.26 -55.72 -5.20
C SER A 686 0.79 -55.52 -4.87
N ASP A 687 0.45 -54.49 -4.09
CA ASP A 687 -0.93 -54.22 -3.65
C ASP A 687 -1.67 -53.26 -4.59
N LEU A 688 -1.03 -52.78 -5.67
CA LEU A 688 -1.62 -51.85 -6.63
C LEU A 688 -2.28 -52.60 -7.81
N PRO A 689 -3.45 -52.15 -8.30
CA PRO A 689 -4.05 -52.69 -9.51
C PRO A 689 -3.12 -52.52 -10.73
N GLU A 690 -3.11 -53.51 -11.63
CA GLU A 690 -2.21 -53.61 -12.80
C GLU A 690 -2.20 -52.33 -13.69
N GLU A 691 -3.36 -51.68 -13.79
CA GLU A 691 -3.58 -50.47 -14.58
C GLU A 691 -2.82 -49.25 -14.01
N VAL A 692 -2.60 -49.21 -12.69
CA VAL A 692 -1.92 -48.13 -11.96
C VAL A 692 -0.40 -48.21 -12.12
N ALA A 693 0.14 -49.43 -12.11
CA ALA A 693 1.56 -49.67 -12.33
C ALA A 693 2.03 -49.19 -13.71
N GLY A 694 1.13 -49.18 -14.71
CA GLY A 694 1.41 -48.67 -16.05
C GLY A 694 1.53 -47.13 -16.17
N CYS A 695 0.97 -46.37 -15.22
CA CYS A 695 0.96 -44.89 -15.26
C CYS A 695 2.18 -44.23 -14.61
N ILE A 696 3.15 -45.00 -14.11
CA ILE A 696 4.35 -44.48 -13.42
C ILE A 696 5.24 -43.72 -14.42
N LEU A 697 5.30 -42.39 -14.30
CA LEU A 697 6.11 -41.52 -15.16
C LEU A 697 7.51 -41.24 -14.55
N PRO A 698 8.62 -41.49 -15.27
CA PRO A 698 9.94 -41.03 -14.82
C PRO A 698 10.10 -39.51 -15.06
N HIS A 699 10.28 -38.71 -14.00
CA HIS A 699 10.73 -37.30 -14.10
C HIS A 699 12.22 -37.22 -14.48
N ARG A 700 12.66 -36.15 -15.17
CA ARG A 700 14.08 -35.73 -15.28
C ARG A 700 14.91 -35.71 -13.97
N TYR A 701 14.30 -35.70 -12.78
CA TYR A 701 14.99 -35.81 -11.49
C TYR A 701 15.18 -37.26 -10.99
N PHE A 702 14.72 -38.28 -11.73
CA PHE A 702 15.04 -39.72 -11.51
C PHE A 702 16.54 -40.06 -11.63
N ARG A 703 17.40 -39.06 -11.73
CA ARG A 703 18.86 -39.19 -11.84
C ARG A 703 19.51 -39.87 -10.63
N TRP A 704 18.83 -40.11 -9.49
CA TRP A 704 19.54 -40.44 -8.25
C TRP A 704 19.16 -41.72 -7.49
N LEU A 705 18.03 -42.40 -7.74
CA LEU A 705 17.51 -43.34 -6.71
C LEU A 705 17.32 -44.82 -7.07
N MET A 706 17.24 -45.27 -8.33
CA MET A 706 17.06 -46.71 -8.62
C MET A 706 18.34 -47.45 -9.05
N SER A 707 18.59 -48.63 -8.49
CA SER A 707 19.62 -49.56 -8.97
C SER A 707 19.14 -50.30 -10.22
N ILE A 708 20.06 -50.62 -11.14
CA ILE A 708 19.71 -51.39 -12.35
C ILE A 708 19.15 -52.77 -12.02
N GLU A 709 19.48 -53.32 -10.84
CA GLU A 709 19.00 -54.61 -10.34
C GLU A 709 17.50 -54.59 -10.07
N PHE A 710 16.98 -53.54 -9.44
CA PHE A 710 15.53 -53.39 -9.22
C PHE A 710 14.74 -53.30 -10.54
N ILE A 711 15.27 -52.55 -11.52
CA ILE A 711 14.64 -52.45 -12.85
C ILE A 711 14.71 -53.80 -13.61
N ARG A 712 15.71 -54.64 -13.33
CA ARG A 712 15.83 -55.97 -13.94
C ARG A 712 14.83 -56.97 -13.37
N GLU A 713 14.53 -56.87 -12.07
CA GLU A 713 13.66 -57.80 -11.35
C GLU A 713 12.16 -57.57 -11.62
N HIS A 714 11.78 -56.39 -12.12
CA HIS A 714 10.38 -56.04 -12.42
C HIS A 714 10.15 -55.78 -13.92
N GLU A 715 9.65 -56.80 -14.64
CA GLU A 715 9.45 -56.76 -16.12
C GLU A 715 8.54 -55.62 -16.59
N LEU A 716 7.52 -55.22 -15.82
CA LEU A 716 6.64 -54.11 -16.19
C LEU A 716 7.37 -52.75 -16.18
N ILE A 717 8.20 -52.51 -15.16
CA ILE A 717 9.02 -51.30 -15.03
C ILE A 717 10.07 -51.28 -16.14
N LYS A 718 10.67 -52.43 -16.42
CA LYS A 718 11.61 -52.64 -17.51
C LYS A 718 11.01 -52.30 -18.87
N ASP A 719 9.80 -52.75 -19.15
CA ASP A 719 9.11 -52.47 -20.42
C ASP A 719 8.72 -50.99 -20.55
N ALA A 720 8.27 -50.35 -19.47
CA ALA A 720 8.01 -48.91 -19.44
C ALA A 720 9.28 -48.08 -19.73
N PHE A 721 10.43 -48.48 -19.16
CA PHE A 721 11.72 -47.84 -19.38
C PHE A 721 12.27 -48.08 -20.80
N ARG A 722 12.04 -49.26 -21.38
CA ARG A 722 12.40 -49.59 -22.77
C ARG A 722 11.58 -48.79 -23.77
N LYS A 723 10.26 -48.73 -23.61
CA LYS A 723 9.35 -47.98 -24.50
C LYS A 723 9.70 -46.49 -24.60
N ARG A 724 10.41 -45.95 -23.61
CA ARG A 724 10.85 -44.54 -23.57
C ARG A 724 12.34 -44.32 -23.82
N GLY A 725 13.09 -45.38 -24.18
CA GLY A 725 14.53 -45.29 -24.48
C GLY A 725 15.41 -44.94 -23.27
N LEU A 726 14.91 -45.12 -22.05
CA LEU A 726 15.62 -44.78 -20.81
C LEU A 726 16.39 -45.97 -20.21
N TYR A 727 16.02 -47.20 -20.60
CA TYR A 727 16.62 -48.42 -20.06
C TYR A 727 18.13 -48.49 -20.32
N ASP A 728 18.56 -48.27 -21.57
CA ASP A 728 19.97 -48.35 -21.97
C ASP A 728 20.82 -47.25 -21.32
N TYR A 729 20.23 -46.08 -21.06
CA TYR A 729 20.88 -44.97 -20.37
C TYR A 729 21.18 -45.29 -18.90
N VAL A 730 20.23 -45.90 -18.18
CA VAL A 730 20.44 -46.32 -16.78
C VAL A 730 21.44 -47.49 -16.74
N TYR A 731 21.38 -48.39 -17.72
CA TYR A 731 22.30 -49.53 -17.85
C TYR A 731 23.76 -49.10 -18.06
N GLU A 732 24.03 -48.15 -18.98
CA GLU A 732 25.39 -47.64 -19.20
C GLU A 732 25.94 -46.89 -17.99
N ARG A 733 25.09 -46.21 -17.22
CA ARG A 733 25.50 -45.46 -16.05
C ARG A 733 25.99 -46.38 -14.92
N ASP A 734 25.24 -47.44 -14.60
CA ASP A 734 25.65 -48.39 -13.56
C ASP A 734 26.94 -49.13 -13.96
N ARG A 735 27.07 -49.46 -15.26
CA ARG A 735 28.31 -50.02 -15.80
C ARG A 735 29.52 -49.08 -15.66
N LYS A 736 29.31 -47.76 -15.69
CA LYS A 736 30.37 -46.74 -15.47
C LYS A 736 30.68 -46.51 -13.99
N LYS A 737 29.74 -46.79 -13.07
CA LYS A 737 29.98 -46.71 -11.62
C LYS A 737 30.65 -47.95 -11.03
N SER A 738 30.54 -49.10 -11.71
CA SER A 738 31.18 -50.36 -11.30
C SER A 738 32.62 -50.54 -11.82
N ARG A 739 33.13 -49.57 -12.61
CA ARG A 739 34.52 -49.44 -13.05
C ARG A 739 35.18 -48.32 -12.25
#